data_AF-A0AAD8NY69-F1
#
_entry.id   AF-A0AAD8NY69-F1
#
_cell.length_a   1.000
_cell.length_b   1.000
_cell.length_c   1.000
_cell.angle_alpha   90.00
_cell.angle_beta   90.00
_cell.angle_gamma   90.00
#
_symmetry.space_group_name_H-M   'P 1'
#
loop_
_entity.id
_entity.type
_entity.pdbx_description
1 polymer ?
#
loop_
_entity_poly.entity_id
_entity_poly.type
_entity_poly.pdbx_seq_one_letter_code
_entity_poly.pdbx_strand_id
1 'polypeptide(L)'
;MASIVAHQGPIQDKFWGPNQKERKVNRRSTNTLHYIRIFHSLTHSLPIFHFPLPFSSTKHSLMAAAAPTLSTAAPTTTSPPSSSQTLKTLAFTTTFLSSKTSFKSLQTRLRNSTSAIGARMVAATPTITKSPAYLDFDTDVFKKEKVNLAGHEEFIVRGGRDLFHLLPDAFKGVKQIGVIGWGSQGPAQAQNLRDSLAEAKSDIVVKIGLRKGSSSFAEARAAGFSEENGTLGDIYETISGSDLVLLLISDSAQADNYEKIFSHMKPNSILGLSHGFLLGHLQSIGLDFPKDVSVVAVCPKGMGPSVRRLYVQGKEVNGAGINASFAVHQDVDGRATDVALGWSVALGSPFTFATTLEQEYKSDIFGERGILLGAVHGIVESLFRRYTEQGMTEDLAYKNTVECITGVISKTISTKGMKAVYESLTEEGKKEFLIAYSASYYPCMEILYECYEDVASGSEIRSVVLAGRRFYEKEGLPAFPMGKIDQTRMWKVGERVRATRPAGDLGPLYPFTAGVYVALMMAQIEVLRKKGHSYSEIINESLIESVDSLNPFMHARGVSFMVDNCSTTARLGSRKWAPRFDYNLTQQALVAVDNGTPVNQDLVKSFFEDPVHEAVKVCAELRPTVDISVPADADFVRPELRQSSN
;
A
#
# COMPACT_ATOMS: atom_id res chain seq x y z
N MET A 1 51.77 52.95 -24.75
CA MET A 1 50.85 53.94 -25.35
C MET A 1 49.54 53.84 -24.58
N ALA A 2 49.40 54.63 -23.51
CA ALA A 2 48.62 55.88 -23.46
C ALA A 2 47.10 55.57 -23.44
N SER A 3 46.45 55.38 -22.28
CA SER A 3 46.03 56.33 -21.21
C SER A 3 45.22 57.53 -21.70
N ILE A 4 44.11 57.82 -20.98
CA ILE A 4 43.67 59.11 -20.38
C ILE A 4 42.12 59.10 -20.26
N VAL A 5 41.39 59.49 -19.19
CA VAL A 5 41.57 60.07 -17.82
C VAL A 5 40.16 60.02 -17.15
N ALA A 6 39.96 59.55 -15.89
CA ALA A 6 39.81 60.27 -14.60
C ALA A 6 38.80 61.47 -14.60
N HIS A 7 38.00 61.85 -13.57
CA HIS A 7 38.16 61.80 -12.11
C HIS A 7 36.89 62.32 -11.36
N GLN A 8 36.72 61.88 -10.09
CA GLN A 8 36.31 62.60 -8.85
C GLN A 8 34.87 63.17 -8.61
N GLY A 9 34.31 62.87 -7.41
CA GLY A 9 33.14 63.53 -6.76
C GLY A 9 33.55 64.77 -5.92
N PRO A 10 33.03 65.06 -4.71
CA PRO A 10 31.67 65.01 -4.10
C PRO A 10 31.20 66.43 -3.62
N ILE A 11 29.99 66.60 -3.02
CA ILE A 11 29.54 67.67 -2.05
C ILE A 11 28.03 67.43 -1.76
N GLN A 12 27.64 66.98 -0.55
CA GLN A 12 27.05 67.71 0.59
C GLN A 12 25.85 68.64 0.31
N ASP A 13 24.71 68.34 0.94
CA ASP A 13 23.96 69.35 1.72
C ASP A 13 23.16 68.71 2.88
N LYS A 14 23.18 69.41 4.01
CA LYS A 14 22.55 69.15 5.33
C LYS A 14 21.14 69.83 5.34
N PHE A 15 20.18 69.71 6.28
CA PHE A 15 20.20 69.73 7.75
C PHE A 15 18.73 69.67 8.31
N TRP A 16 18.59 69.31 9.60
CA TRP A 16 17.44 69.43 10.56
C TRP A 16 16.28 68.42 10.42
N GLY A 17 15.77 67.72 11.45
CA GLY A 17 15.92 67.73 12.92
C GLY A 17 14.55 67.38 13.56
N PRO A 18 14.47 66.64 14.68
CA PRO A 18 13.28 65.87 15.09
C PRO A 18 12.37 66.59 16.11
N ASN A 19 11.10 66.17 16.22
CA ASN A 19 10.20 66.61 17.30
C ASN A 19 9.54 65.44 18.04
N GLN A 20 9.69 65.50 19.36
CA GLN A 20 9.13 64.61 20.39
C GLN A 20 7.61 64.77 20.56
N LYS A 21 6.95 63.75 21.14
CA LYS A 21 6.30 63.88 22.47
C LYS A 21 5.75 62.55 23.01
N GLU A 22 6.21 62.22 24.21
CA GLU A 22 5.59 61.29 25.17
C GLU A 22 4.18 61.74 25.58
N ARG A 23 3.34 60.80 26.03
CA ARG A 23 2.44 61.03 27.19
C ARG A 23 2.01 59.73 27.90
N LYS A 24 2.20 59.76 29.22
CA LYS A 24 1.86 58.78 30.27
C LYS A 24 0.36 58.75 30.60
N VAL A 25 -0.13 57.55 30.95
CA VAL A 25 -0.90 57.13 32.16
C VAL A 25 -1.77 58.19 32.90
N ASN A 26 -3.08 57.95 33.09
CA ASN A 26 -3.72 57.52 34.37
C ASN A 26 -5.29 57.56 34.40
N ARG A 27 -5.88 56.48 34.93
CA ARG A 27 -7.01 56.32 35.89
C ARG A 27 -8.37 57.08 35.79
N ARG A 28 -9.45 56.26 35.95
CA ARG A 28 -10.68 56.35 36.82
C ARG A 28 -11.93 55.94 36.01
N SER A 29 -13.00 55.31 36.50
CA SER A 29 -13.40 54.57 37.73
C SER A 29 -14.91 54.28 37.60
N THR A 30 -15.41 53.12 38.08
CA THR A 30 -16.76 52.85 38.68
C THR A 30 -16.85 51.32 38.93
N ASN A 31 -16.68 50.77 40.16
CA ASN A 31 -17.64 50.57 41.28
C ASN A 31 -19.00 49.97 40.82
N THR A 32 -19.58 48.87 41.33
CA THR A 32 -19.73 48.26 42.70
C THR A 32 -20.33 46.83 42.50
N LEU A 33 -20.07 45.72 43.23
CA LEU A 33 -20.46 45.24 44.59
C LEU A 33 -19.78 43.84 44.77
N HIS A 34 -18.94 43.51 45.77
CA HIS A 34 -19.16 43.20 47.21
C HIS A 34 -20.04 41.96 47.55
N TYR A 35 -19.39 40.89 48.03
CA TYR A 35 -19.78 40.14 49.24
C TYR A 35 -18.53 39.56 49.95
N ILE A 36 -18.62 39.47 51.28
CA ILE A 36 -17.56 39.45 52.30
C ILE A 36 -17.53 38.10 53.08
N ARG A 37 -16.33 37.62 53.46
CA ARG A 37 -15.86 37.01 54.77
C ARG A 37 -14.76 35.95 54.51
N ILE A 38 -13.50 36.04 54.96
CA ILE A 38 -12.85 36.15 56.30
C ILE A 38 -12.51 34.79 56.96
N PHE A 39 -11.21 34.45 56.89
CA PHE A 39 -10.24 33.95 57.89
C PHE A 39 -10.16 32.50 58.46
N HIS A 40 -8.89 32.05 58.48
CA HIS A 40 -8.10 31.22 59.43
C HIS A 40 -8.20 29.68 59.52
N SER A 41 -7.08 29.04 59.13
CA SER A 41 -6.20 28.11 59.88
C SER A 41 -6.80 26.97 60.72
N LEU A 42 -6.39 25.72 60.42
CA LEU A 42 -5.69 24.81 61.35
C LEU A 42 -5.30 23.49 60.65
N THR A 43 -4.00 23.20 60.67
CA THR A 43 -3.34 21.94 60.32
C THR A 43 -2.98 21.16 61.59
N HIS A 44 -3.11 19.83 61.59
CA HIS A 44 -2.52 18.79 62.46
C HIS A 44 -2.90 17.44 61.79
N SER A 45 -2.11 16.37 61.59
CA SER A 45 -0.83 15.88 62.13
C SER A 45 -0.18 14.84 61.19
N LEU A 46 1.15 14.71 61.27
CA LEU A 46 2.13 13.78 60.63
C LEU A 46 1.99 12.30 61.11
N PRO A 47 2.80 11.28 60.68
CA PRO A 47 4.05 11.29 59.89
C PRO A 47 4.27 10.18 58.81
N ILE A 48 5.19 10.43 57.87
CA ILE A 48 5.99 9.38 57.20
C ILE A 48 7.47 9.78 57.34
N PHE A 49 8.28 8.87 57.88
CA PHE A 49 9.72 9.04 58.06
C PHE A 49 10.50 8.68 56.78
N HIS A 50 11.52 9.48 56.49
CA HIS A 50 12.57 9.26 55.49
C HIS A 50 13.89 8.95 56.20
N PHE A 51 14.77 8.16 55.57
CA PHE A 51 16.23 8.29 55.64
C PHE A 51 16.88 7.57 54.43
N PRO A 52 18.15 7.88 54.05
CA PRO A 52 18.53 8.16 52.68
C PRO A 52 19.64 7.22 52.17
N LEU A 53 19.86 7.25 50.86
CA LEU A 53 21.02 6.67 50.20
C LEU A 53 22.16 7.70 50.12
N PRO A 54 23.41 7.25 50.21
CA PRO A 54 24.45 7.78 49.33
C PRO A 54 25.30 6.64 48.75
N PHE A 55 25.66 6.68 47.46
CA PHE A 55 26.96 6.12 47.06
C PHE A 55 27.53 6.79 45.81
N SER A 56 28.85 6.86 45.85
CA SER A 56 29.77 7.68 45.08
C SER A 56 30.27 6.94 43.82
N SER A 57 30.79 7.74 42.88
CA SER A 57 31.43 7.31 41.64
C SER A 57 32.80 6.64 41.84
N THR A 58 33.14 5.65 41.01
CA THR A 58 34.53 5.40 40.62
C THR A 58 34.61 4.71 39.25
N LYS A 59 35.49 5.24 38.39
CA LYS A 59 35.93 4.66 37.10
C LYS A 59 37.04 3.64 37.36
N HIS A 60 37.12 2.56 36.58
CA HIS A 60 38.36 2.11 35.91
C HIS A 60 38.16 0.92 34.94
N SER A 61 38.57 1.18 33.68
CA SER A 61 39.35 0.40 32.72
C SER A 61 39.74 -1.09 32.89
N LEU A 62 39.83 -1.71 31.70
CA LEU A 62 40.88 -2.62 31.13
C LEU A 62 40.61 -4.14 31.02
N MET A 63 40.47 -4.55 29.74
CA MET A 63 41.22 -5.58 28.99
C MET A 63 41.18 -7.08 29.34
N ALA A 64 40.76 -7.82 28.29
CA ALA A 64 41.49 -8.89 27.59
C ALA A 64 41.56 -10.33 28.15
N ALA A 65 41.10 -11.24 27.27
CA ALA A 65 41.82 -12.39 26.71
C ALA A 65 41.43 -13.83 27.13
N ALA A 66 41.33 -14.63 26.05
CA ALA A 66 41.70 -16.05 25.90
C ALA A 66 40.68 -17.15 26.26
N ALA A 67 40.27 -17.86 25.20
CA ALA A 67 39.83 -19.25 25.21
C ALA A 67 41.00 -20.21 25.57
N PRO A 68 40.74 -21.50 25.86
CA PRO A 68 40.79 -22.48 24.76
C PRO A 68 39.85 -23.72 24.87
N THR A 69 39.40 -24.15 23.67
CA THR A 69 39.21 -25.49 23.07
C THR A 69 38.89 -26.78 23.85
N LEU A 70 37.90 -27.49 23.28
CA LEU A 70 37.73 -28.95 22.99
C LEU A 70 37.89 -30.00 24.10
N SER A 71 36.85 -30.86 24.25
CA SER A 71 36.93 -32.28 23.82
C SER A 71 35.57 -33.00 23.91
N THR A 72 35.49 -34.06 23.13
CA THR A 72 34.42 -34.97 22.71
C THR A 72 33.85 -35.91 23.79
N ALA A 73 32.58 -36.32 23.64
CA ALA A 73 32.13 -37.73 23.48
C ALA A 73 30.66 -37.93 23.93
N ALA A 74 29.90 -38.66 23.11
CA ALA A 74 28.64 -39.34 23.44
C ALA A 74 28.91 -40.87 23.43
N PRO A 75 27.93 -41.78 23.59
CA PRO A 75 26.65 -41.76 24.30
C PRO A 75 26.55 -42.94 25.31
N THR A 76 25.46 -43.08 26.07
CA THR A 76 24.97 -44.42 26.47
C THR A 76 23.54 -44.39 27.03
N THR A 77 22.80 -45.38 26.57
CA THR A 77 21.44 -45.82 26.89
C THR A 77 21.24 -46.23 28.36
N THR A 78 20.04 -46.03 28.92
CA THR A 78 19.21 -47.07 29.60
C THR A 78 17.96 -46.46 30.25
N SER A 79 16.84 -47.18 30.16
CA SER A 79 15.56 -46.99 30.85
C SER A 79 15.31 -48.20 31.78
N PRO A 80 14.17 -48.34 32.48
CA PRO A 80 13.53 -47.53 33.53
C PRO A 80 13.45 -48.33 34.87
N PRO A 81 12.66 -47.95 35.91
CA PRO A 81 11.28 -48.46 35.97
C PRO A 81 10.23 -47.58 36.70
N SER A 82 9.00 -48.09 36.58
CA SER A 82 7.66 -47.72 37.05
C SER A 82 7.42 -47.39 38.53
N SER A 83 6.39 -46.57 38.80
CA SER A 83 5.37 -46.88 39.82
C SER A 83 4.03 -46.15 39.55
N SER A 84 2.94 -46.85 39.87
CA SER A 84 1.53 -46.54 39.64
C SER A 84 0.89 -45.68 40.75
N GLN A 85 -0.17 -44.92 40.45
CA GLN A 85 -1.32 -44.74 41.35
C GLN A 85 -2.58 -44.14 40.66
N THR A 86 -3.61 -45.00 40.56
CA THR A 86 -5.08 -44.86 40.78
C THR A 86 -5.89 -43.59 40.44
N LEU A 87 -6.87 -43.81 39.55
CA LEU A 87 -8.26 -43.31 39.39
C LEU A 87 -8.88 -42.30 40.38
N LYS A 88 -9.59 -41.29 39.82
CA LYS A 88 -10.99 -40.95 40.15
C LYS A 88 -11.76 -40.42 38.93
N THR A 89 -12.90 -41.03 38.67
CA THR A 89 -13.89 -40.73 37.62
C THR A 89 -14.87 -39.66 38.11
N LEU A 90 -15.24 -38.70 37.27
CA LEU A 90 -16.46 -37.89 37.44
C LEU A 90 -17.27 -37.94 36.14
N ALA A 91 -18.49 -38.45 36.24
CA ALA A 91 -19.46 -38.53 35.17
C ALA A 91 -20.28 -37.23 35.09
N PHE A 92 -20.57 -36.75 33.87
CA PHE A 92 -21.63 -35.79 33.60
C PHE A 92 -22.51 -36.35 32.48
N THR A 93 -23.78 -36.57 32.81
CA THR A 93 -24.87 -37.05 31.95
C THR A 93 -25.41 -35.93 31.07
N THR A 94 -25.56 -36.21 29.77
CA THR A 94 -26.26 -35.38 28.79
C THR A 94 -27.67 -35.95 28.54
N THR A 95 -28.69 -35.12 28.72
CA THR A 95 -30.08 -35.40 28.33
C THR A 95 -30.36 -34.84 26.94
N PHE A 96 -30.77 -35.71 26.01
CA PHE A 96 -31.40 -35.33 24.74
C PHE A 96 -32.82 -35.89 24.68
N LEU A 97 -33.79 -35.00 24.42
CA LEU A 97 -35.19 -35.33 24.19
C LEU A 97 -35.40 -35.95 22.80
N SER A 98 -36.15 -37.04 22.77
CA SER A 98 -36.65 -37.71 21.57
C SER A 98 -38.11 -37.31 21.32
N SER A 99 -38.45 -36.99 20.07
CA SER A 99 -39.84 -37.04 19.59
C SER A 99 -39.90 -37.84 18.28
N LYS A 100 -40.92 -38.70 18.21
CA LYS A 100 -41.18 -39.72 17.20
C LYS A 100 -41.90 -39.12 16.00
N THR A 101 -41.67 -39.67 14.80
CA THR A 101 -42.76 -40.16 13.92
C THR A 101 -42.24 -41.00 12.75
N SER A 102 -42.56 -42.30 12.81
CA SER A 102 -43.09 -43.21 11.77
C SER A 102 -42.74 -43.00 10.29
N PHE A 103 -42.06 -43.98 9.69
CA PHE A 103 -42.33 -44.41 8.31
C PHE A 103 -42.49 -45.93 8.21
N LYS A 104 -43.50 -46.33 7.42
CA LYS A 104 -43.97 -47.69 7.18
C LYS A 104 -42.99 -48.49 6.31
N SER A 105 -43.00 -49.80 6.56
CA SER A 105 -42.33 -50.87 5.84
C SER A 105 -42.74 -51.02 4.38
N LEU A 106 -41.80 -51.44 3.51
CA LEU A 106 -42.07 -52.48 2.52
C LEU A 106 -40.78 -53.27 2.19
N GLN A 107 -40.98 -54.57 1.97
CA GLN A 107 -40.00 -55.66 1.97
C GLN A 107 -39.31 -55.90 0.61
N THR A 108 -38.10 -56.47 0.73
CA THR A 108 -37.45 -57.49 -0.13
C THR A 108 -36.96 -57.15 -1.54
N ARG A 109 -35.64 -57.27 -1.76
CA ARG A 109 -35.02 -58.47 -2.39
C ARG A 109 -33.49 -58.41 -2.27
N LEU A 110 -32.91 -59.44 -1.64
CA LEU A 110 -31.47 -59.71 -1.67
C LEU A 110 -31.09 -60.35 -3.01
N ARG A 111 -30.11 -59.77 -3.69
CA ARG A 111 -29.29 -60.43 -4.71
C ARG A 111 -27.84 -60.08 -4.44
N ASN A 112 -27.06 -61.09 -4.06
CA ASN A 112 -25.61 -61.01 -3.96
C ASN A 112 -25.02 -60.92 -5.38
N SER A 113 -24.28 -59.85 -5.67
CA SER A 113 -23.20 -59.89 -6.66
C SER A 113 -22.04 -59.05 -6.17
N THR A 114 -20.92 -59.72 -6.00
CA THR A 114 -19.59 -59.17 -5.77
C THR A 114 -19.13 -58.34 -6.97
N SER A 115 -18.85 -57.05 -6.76
CA SER A 115 -17.97 -56.26 -7.63
C SER A 115 -17.55 -54.98 -6.91
N ALA A 116 -16.25 -54.70 -6.91
CA ALA A 116 -15.64 -53.50 -6.36
C ALA A 116 -16.31 -52.22 -6.89
N ILE A 117 -16.71 -51.33 -5.98
CA ILE A 117 -17.17 -49.98 -6.31
C ILE A 117 -16.28 -49.02 -5.53
N GLY A 118 -15.27 -48.49 -6.24
CA GLY A 118 -14.68 -47.22 -5.86
C GLY A 118 -15.79 -46.17 -5.85
N ALA A 119 -15.92 -45.46 -4.74
CA ALA A 119 -16.91 -44.41 -4.56
C ALA A 119 -16.61 -43.26 -5.52
N ARG A 120 -17.20 -43.30 -6.71
CA ARG A 120 -17.33 -42.14 -7.59
C ARG A 120 -18.48 -41.29 -7.04
N MET A 121 -18.19 -40.47 -6.03
CA MET A 121 -19.08 -39.35 -5.71
C MET A 121 -18.99 -38.36 -6.87
N VAL A 122 -19.93 -38.46 -7.80
CA VAL A 122 -20.25 -37.36 -8.71
C VAL A 122 -21.07 -36.37 -7.91
N ALA A 123 -20.39 -35.62 -7.04
CA ALA A 123 -20.92 -34.33 -6.60
C ALA A 123 -20.87 -33.44 -7.85
N ALA A 124 -22.03 -32.97 -8.30
CA ALA A 124 -22.10 -31.93 -9.31
C ALA A 124 -21.34 -30.71 -8.77
N THR A 125 -20.10 -30.51 -9.24
CA THR A 125 -19.34 -29.29 -9.01
C THR A 125 -20.11 -28.16 -9.69
N PRO A 126 -20.53 -27.11 -8.96
CA PRO A 126 -20.97 -25.90 -9.63
C PRO A 126 -19.81 -25.44 -10.51
N THR A 127 -20.10 -25.09 -11.74
CA THR A 127 -19.12 -24.58 -12.71
C THR A 127 -18.65 -23.21 -12.23
N ILE A 128 -17.57 -23.16 -11.43
CA ILE A 128 -17.07 -21.91 -10.83
C ILE A 128 -15.88 -21.41 -11.66
N THR A 129 -16.18 -20.86 -12.83
CA THR A 129 -15.31 -19.85 -13.46
C THR A 129 -16.20 -18.66 -13.72
N LYS A 130 -16.09 -17.62 -12.88
CA LYS A 130 -16.70 -16.32 -13.22
C LYS A 130 -15.94 -15.79 -14.42
N SER A 131 -16.62 -15.63 -15.55
CA SER A 131 -16.05 -14.90 -16.69
C SER A 131 -15.66 -13.48 -16.23
N PRO A 132 -14.55 -12.92 -16.73
CA PRO A 132 -14.19 -11.54 -16.42
C PRO A 132 -15.36 -10.61 -16.73
N ALA A 133 -15.64 -9.67 -15.85
CA ALA A 133 -16.69 -8.69 -16.07
C ALA A 133 -16.30 -7.81 -17.27
N TYR A 134 -17.07 -7.87 -18.35
CA TYR A 134 -16.95 -6.92 -19.46
C TYR A 134 -17.56 -5.59 -19.01
N LEU A 135 -16.72 -4.56 -18.88
CA LEU A 135 -17.14 -3.21 -18.51
C LEU A 135 -16.88 -2.27 -19.69
N ASP A 136 -17.92 -1.54 -20.10
CA ASP A 136 -17.86 -0.48 -21.09
C ASP A 136 -18.31 0.83 -20.44
N PHE A 137 -17.93 1.95 -21.03
CA PHE A 137 -18.24 3.29 -20.56
C PHE A 137 -18.40 4.26 -21.74
N ASP A 138 -19.23 5.27 -21.57
CA ASP A 138 -19.41 6.32 -22.57
C ASP A 138 -18.71 7.60 -22.13
N THR A 139 -18.03 8.25 -23.07
CA THR A 139 -17.31 9.51 -22.88
C THR A 139 -17.56 10.39 -24.09
N ASP A 140 -17.95 11.64 -23.85
CA ASP A 140 -18.18 12.62 -24.91
C ASP A 140 -16.92 13.46 -25.19
N VAL A 141 -15.93 13.39 -24.29
CA VAL A 141 -14.73 14.24 -24.31
C VAL A 141 -13.49 13.49 -24.77
N PHE A 142 -13.29 12.26 -24.32
CA PHE A 142 -12.06 11.51 -24.56
C PHE A 142 -12.23 10.41 -25.59
N LYS A 143 -11.13 10.08 -26.28
CA LYS A 143 -11.12 8.96 -27.22
C LYS A 143 -11.04 7.63 -26.45
N LYS A 144 -12.14 6.86 -26.49
CA LYS A 144 -12.18 5.48 -26.03
C LYS A 144 -11.43 4.57 -27.02
N GLU A 145 -10.50 3.76 -26.51
CA GLU A 145 -9.75 2.78 -27.29
C GLU A 145 -10.02 1.37 -26.79
N LYS A 146 -10.16 0.43 -27.73
CA LYS A 146 -10.33 -1.00 -27.42
C LYS A 146 -8.97 -1.68 -27.40
N VAL A 147 -8.72 -2.51 -26.38
CA VAL A 147 -7.56 -3.40 -26.30
C VAL A 147 -8.02 -4.85 -26.21
N ASN A 148 -7.20 -5.77 -26.73
CA ASN A 148 -7.44 -7.21 -26.62
C ASN A 148 -6.37 -7.81 -25.71
N LEU A 149 -6.80 -8.30 -24.55
CA LEU A 149 -5.94 -8.93 -23.56
C LEU A 149 -6.32 -10.41 -23.47
N ALA A 150 -5.49 -11.28 -24.06
CA ALA A 150 -5.71 -12.72 -24.04
C ALA A 150 -7.10 -13.15 -24.57
N GLY A 151 -7.59 -12.51 -25.63
CA GLY A 151 -8.90 -12.78 -26.22
C GLY A 151 -10.06 -12.02 -25.55
N HIS A 152 -9.80 -11.20 -24.54
CA HIS A 152 -10.82 -10.40 -23.85
C HIS A 152 -10.72 -8.95 -24.33
N GLU A 153 -11.84 -8.41 -24.82
CA GLU A 153 -11.93 -7.00 -25.17
C GLU A 153 -12.12 -6.16 -23.90
N GLU A 154 -11.29 -5.13 -23.75
CA GLU A 154 -11.42 -4.13 -22.69
C GLU A 154 -11.30 -2.73 -23.30
N PHE A 155 -11.82 -1.71 -22.61
CA PHE A 155 -11.74 -0.32 -23.05
C PHE A 155 -10.84 0.51 -22.13
N ILE A 156 -10.06 1.38 -22.75
CA ILE A 156 -9.16 2.32 -22.07
C ILE A 156 -9.29 3.73 -22.65
N VAL A 157 -8.76 4.70 -21.92
CA VAL A 157 -8.40 6.02 -22.44
C VAL A 157 -6.91 6.20 -22.25
N ARG A 158 -6.17 6.49 -23.35
CA ARG A 158 -4.76 6.88 -23.24
C ARG A 158 -4.67 8.30 -22.69
N GLY A 159 -3.71 8.53 -21.81
CA GLY A 159 -3.38 9.87 -21.35
C GLY A 159 -2.29 10.52 -22.19
N GLY A 160 -1.99 11.77 -21.85
CA GLY A 160 -0.97 12.57 -22.52
C GLY A 160 -1.18 14.05 -22.19
N ARG A 161 -0.10 14.83 -22.19
CA ARG A 161 -0.19 16.28 -21.94
C ARG A 161 -0.93 17.00 -23.06
N ASP A 162 -0.83 16.46 -24.28
CA ASP A 162 -1.59 16.90 -25.44
C ASP A 162 -3.11 16.88 -25.21
N LEU A 163 -3.62 16.10 -24.26
CA LEU A 163 -5.05 16.04 -23.92
C LEU A 163 -5.49 17.10 -22.89
N PHE A 164 -4.59 17.90 -22.31
CA PHE A 164 -4.97 18.83 -21.25
C PHE A 164 -5.95 19.92 -21.70
N HIS A 165 -5.94 20.27 -22.99
CA HIS A 165 -6.90 21.22 -23.56
C HIS A 165 -8.37 20.74 -23.47
N LEU A 166 -8.61 19.45 -23.23
CA LEU A 166 -9.95 18.85 -23.05
C LEU A 166 -10.45 18.92 -21.60
N LEU A 167 -9.59 19.23 -20.64
CA LEU A 167 -9.95 19.26 -19.21
C LEU A 167 -11.08 20.24 -18.88
N PRO A 168 -11.19 21.44 -19.49
CA PRO A 168 -12.34 22.33 -19.25
C PRO A 168 -13.69 21.70 -19.62
N ASP A 169 -13.75 20.93 -20.70
CA ASP A 169 -14.97 20.24 -21.12
C ASP A 169 -15.27 19.04 -20.21
N ALA A 170 -14.24 18.26 -19.86
CA ALA A 170 -14.36 17.14 -18.92
C ALA A 170 -14.85 17.57 -17.53
N PHE A 171 -14.43 18.76 -17.07
CA PHE A 171 -14.81 19.32 -15.77
C PHE A 171 -15.95 20.33 -15.85
N LYS A 172 -16.79 20.27 -16.89
CA LYS A 172 -17.94 21.16 -17.01
C LYS A 172 -18.82 21.09 -15.75
N GLY A 173 -19.12 22.27 -15.20
CA GLY A 173 -19.88 22.42 -13.95
C GLY A 173 -19.06 22.33 -12.67
N VAL A 174 -17.75 22.04 -12.74
CA VAL A 174 -16.83 22.11 -11.61
C VAL A 174 -16.13 23.46 -11.60
N LYS A 175 -16.18 24.16 -10.46
CA LYS A 175 -15.43 25.41 -10.23
C LYS A 175 -14.36 25.24 -9.17
N GLN A 176 -14.60 24.36 -8.20
CA GLN A 176 -13.63 24.01 -7.18
C GLN A 176 -13.50 22.49 -7.02
N ILE A 177 -12.25 22.01 -7.06
CA ILE A 177 -11.86 20.65 -6.69
C ILE A 177 -11.30 20.70 -5.26
N GLY A 178 -11.99 20.05 -4.32
CA GLY A 178 -11.56 19.95 -2.93
C GLY A 178 -10.72 18.71 -2.71
N VAL A 179 -9.42 18.86 -2.45
CA VAL A 179 -8.53 17.74 -2.14
C VAL A 179 -8.43 17.59 -0.63
N ILE A 180 -9.02 16.52 -0.09
CA ILE A 180 -9.18 16.34 1.35
C ILE A 180 -8.10 15.41 1.90
N GLY A 181 -7.22 15.96 2.73
CA GLY A 181 -6.08 15.23 3.31
C GLY A 181 -4.75 15.44 2.59
N TRP A 182 -3.65 15.22 3.31
CA TRP A 182 -2.27 15.45 2.85
C TRP A 182 -1.37 14.25 3.17
N GLY A 183 -1.89 13.03 2.94
CA GLY A 183 -1.17 11.77 3.15
C GLY A 183 -0.17 11.47 2.02
N SER A 184 -0.26 10.26 1.43
CA SER A 184 0.58 9.89 0.28
C SER A 184 0.02 10.43 -1.04
N GLN A 185 -1.26 10.16 -1.32
CA GLN A 185 -1.93 10.58 -2.57
C GLN A 185 -2.24 12.08 -2.62
N GLY A 186 -2.69 12.68 -1.51
CA GLY A 186 -3.09 14.10 -1.43
C GLY A 186 -2.08 15.09 -2.03
N PRO A 187 -0.81 15.10 -1.59
CA PRO A 187 0.21 16.01 -2.14
C PRO A 187 0.46 15.80 -3.63
N ALA A 188 0.51 14.55 -4.09
CA ALA A 188 0.81 14.23 -5.48
C ALA A 188 -0.33 14.67 -6.41
N GLN A 189 -1.56 14.27 -6.08
CA GLN A 189 -2.71 14.56 -6.90
C GLN A 189 -3.05 16.04 -6.93
N ALA A 190 -2.98 16.74 -5.78
CA ALA A 190 -3.21 18.18 -5.73
C ALA A 190 -2.25 18.95 -6.65
N GLN A 191 -0.95 18.62 -6.59
CA GLN A 191 0.05 19.28 -7.42
C GLN A 191 -0.10 18.93 -8.90
N ASN A 192 -0.39 17.67 -9.25
CA ASN A 192 -0.60 17.28 -10.64
C ASN A 192 -1.84 17.95 -11.23
N LEU A 193 -2.98 17.94 -10.50
CA LEU A 193 -4.21 18.64 -10.90
C LEU A 193 -3.95 20.14 -11.12
N ARG A 194 -3.29 20.80 -10.16
CA ARG A 194 -2.95 22.22 -10.28
C ARG A 194 -2.08 22.50 -11.51
N ASP A 195 -1.02 21.71 -11.71
CA ASP A 195 -0.10 21.88 -12.83
C ASP A 195 -0.84 21.67 -14.18
N SER A 196 -1.65 20.62 -14.30
CA SER A 196 -2.41 20.29 -15.53
C SER A 196 -3.50 21.31 -15.84
N LEU A 197 -4.24 21.79 -14.83
CA LEU A 197 -5.26 22.84 -15.00
C LEU A 197 -4.64 24.18 -15.40
N ALA A 198 -3.47 24.51 -14.86
CA ALA A 198 -2.74 25.70 -15.27
C ALA A 198 -2.27 25.61 -16.73
N GLU A 199 -1.78 24.45 -17.17
CA GLU A 199 -1.39 24.18 -18.56
C GLU A 199 -2.61 24.24 -19.50
N ALA A 200 -3.77 23.73 -19.05
CA ALA A 200 -5.05 23.83 -19.75
C ALA A 200 -5.67 25.24 -19.74
N LYS A 201 -5.07 26.20 -18.99
CA LYS A 201 -5.61 27.55 -18.75
C LYS A 201 -7.03 27.56 -18.19
N SER A 202 -7.34 26.58 -17.35
CA SER A 202 -8.60 26.47 -16.63
C SER A 202 -8.62 27.42 -15.42
N ASP A 203 -9.80 27.93 -15.08
CA ASP A 203 -10.08 28.76 -13.91
C ASP A 203 -10.48 27.94 -12.66
N ILE A 204 -10.49 26.61 -12.76
CA ILE A 204 -10.84 25.71 -11.67
C ILE A 204 -9.84 25.82 -10.52
N VAL A 205 -10.35 26.01 -9.30
CA VAL A 205 -9.52 26.10 -8.10
C VAL A 205 -9.31 24.72 -7.48
N VAL A 206 -8.05 24.33 -7.27
CA VAL A 206 -7.68 23.17 -6.44
C VAL A 206 -7.46 23.66 -5.01
N LYS A 207 -8.37 23.31 -4.09
CA LYS A 207 -8.32 23.73 -2.68
C LYS A 207 -8.09 22.53 -1.76
N ILE A 208 -7.11 22.63 -0.88
CA ILE A 208 -6.77 21.59 0.10
C ILE A 208 -7.62 21.76 1.35
N GLY A 209 -8.25 20.69 1.80
CA GLY A 209 -9.01 20.63 3.05
C GLY A 209 -8.28 19.80 4.10
N LEU A 210 -7.87 20.42 5.21
CA LEU A 210 -7.21 19.73 6.33
C LEU A 210 -7.99 19.92 7.62
N ARG A 211 -7.98 18.90 8.48
CA ARG A 211 -8.54 19.00 9.84
C ARG A 211 -7.80 20.07 10.64
N LYS A 212 -8.53 20.82 11.47
CA LYS A 212 -7.94 21.78 12.42
C LYS A 212 -6.82 21.14 13.24
N GLY A 213 -5.66 21.81 13.28
CA GLY A 213 -4.47 21.32 14.00
C GLY A 213 -3.68 20.22 13.27
N SER A 214 -3.96 19.95 11.98
CA SER A 214 -3.12 19.06 11.17
C SER A 214 -1.68 19.55 11.11
N SER A 215 -0.71 18.65 11.28
CA SER A 215 0.71 18.98 11.11
C SER A 215 1.06 19.33 9.66
N SER A 216 0.25 18.88 8.70
CA SER A 216 0.51 19.03 7.27
C SER A 216 0.16 20.40 6.67
N PHE A 217 -0.37 21.34 7.46
CA PHE A 217 -0.61 22.71 6.96
C PHE A 217 0.69 23.36 6.44
N ALA A 218 1.80 23.18 7.16
CA ALA A 218 3.09 23.73 6.75
C ALA A 218 3.58 23.14 5.41
N GLU A 219 3.33 21.85 5.19
CA GLU A 219 3.72 21.16 3.96
C GLU A 219 2.87 21.57 2.77
N ALA A 220 1.55 21.73 2.96
CA ALA A 220 0.67 22.26 1.92
C ALA A 220 1.11 23.67 1.49
N ARG A 221 1.47 24.54 2.45
CA ARG A 221 2.04 25.87 2.17
C ARG A 221 3.37 25.80 1.44
N ALA A 222 4.27 24.90 1.85
CA ALA A 222 5.55 24.68 1.16
C ALA A 222 5.36 24.19 -0.28
N ALA A 223 4.27 23.48 -0.57
CA ALA A 223 3.89 23.06 -1.91
C ALA A 223 3.13 24.13 -2.71
N GLY A 224 2.88 25.32 -2.14
CA GLY A 224 2.23 26.46 -2.80
C GLY A 224 0.72 26.58 -2.56
N PHE A 225 0.14 25.76 -1.69
CA PHE A 225 -1.27 25.86 -1.29
C PHE A 225 -1.40 26.67 0.00
N SER A 226 -2.07 27.81 -0.02
CA SER A 226 -2.14 28.69 1.16
C SER A 226 -3.54 29.27 1.39
N GLU A 227 -3.76 29.77 2.60
CA GLU A 227 -5.01 30.42 2.95
C GLU A 227 -5.19 31.73 2.18
N GLU A 228 -4.10 32.46 1.93
CA GLU A 228 -4.12 33.79 1.28
C GLU A 228 -4.54 33.72 -0.19
N ASN A 229 -4.15 32.67 -0.90
CA ASN A 229 -4.56 32.46 -2.29
C ASN A 229 -5.84 31.61 -2.41
N GLY A 230 -6.49 31.30 -1.29
CA GLY A 230 -7.76 30.56 -1.24
C GLY A 230 -7.64 29.06 -1.57
N THR A 231 -6.43 28.50 -1.56
CA THR A 231 -6.19 27.10 -1.96
C THR A 231 -5.88 26.16 -0.78
N LEU A 232 -5.96 26.63 0.46
CA LEU A 232 -5.85 25.81 1.68
C LEU A 232 -6.89 26.27 2.72
N GLY A 233 -7.54 25.34 3.41
CA GLY A 233 -8.53 25.65 4.44
C GLY A 233 -8.96 24.47 5.30
N ASP A 234 -10.00 24.68 6.10
CA ASP A 234 -10.61 23.62 6.90
C ASP A 234 -11.28 22.57 5.99
N ILE A 235 -11.17 21.30 6.40
CA ILE A 235 -11.76 20.17 5.70
C ILE A 235 -13.24 20.36 5.35
N TYR A 236 -14.09 20.74 6.30
CA TYR A 236 -15.54 20.78 6.08
C TYR A 236 -15.97 22.02 5.28
N GLU A 237 -15.25 23.13 5.44
CA GLU A 237 -15.40 24.31 4.58
C GLU A 237 -15.05 23.98 3.12
N THR A 238 -13.93 23.30 2.90
CA THR A 238 -13.50 22.89 1.56
C THR A 238 -14.51 21.92 0.94
N ILE A 239 -15.00 20.92 1.68
CA ILE A 239 -16.06 20.01 1.20
C ILE A 239 -17.32 20.79 0.79
N SER A 240 -17.79 21.71 1.64
CA SER A 240 -19.01 22.50 1.38
C SER A 240 -18.85 23.46 0.19
N GLY A 241 -17.63 23.87 -0.12
CA GLY A 241 -17.30 24.77 -1.23
C GLY A 241 -17.03 24.07 -2.56
N SER A 242 -16.82 22.75 -2.58
CA SER A 242 -16.36 22.02 -3.76
C SER A 242 -17.48 21.36 -4.55
N ASP A 243 -17.30 21.29 -5.87
CA ASP A 243 -18.21 20.60 -6.80
C ASP A 243 -17.70 19.18 -7.11
N LEU A 244 -16.39 18.98 -7.00
CA LEU A 244 -15.72 17.68 -6.95
C LEU A 244 -14.90 17.60 -5.64
N VAL A 245 -15.20 16.63 -4.79
CA VAL A 245 -14.50 16.38 -3.53
C VAL A 245 -13.66 15.11 -3.67
N LEU A 246 -12.34 15.24 -3.63
CA LEU A 246 -11.41 14.11 -3.64
C LEU A 246 -11.07 13.71 -2.20
N LEU A 247 -11.59 12.58 -1.75
CA LEU A 247 -11.42 12.10 -0.37
C LEU A 247 -10.13 11.27 -0.24
N LEU A 248 -9.01 11.93 0.09
CA LEU A 248 -7.67 11.33 0.12
C LEU A 248 -7.08 11.25 1.55
N ILE A 249 -7.95 11.13 2.55
CA ILE A 249 -7.59 10.80 3.94
C ILE A 249 -7.42 9.27 4.10
N SER A 250 -6.84 8.83 5.21
CA SER A 250 -6.70 7.40 5.49
C SER A 250 -8.06 6.70 5.50
N ASP A 251 -8.11 5.48 4.98
CA ASP A 251 -9.36 4.74 4.79
C ASP A 251 -10.14 4.49 6.09
N SER A 252 -9.45 4.21 7.19
CA SER A 252 -10.07 4.12 8.52
C SER A 252 -10.71 5.43 8.98
N ALA A 253 -10.14 6.58 8.60
CA ALA A 253 -10.74 7.88 8.87
C ALA A 253 -11.95 8.15 7.98
N GLN A 254 -11.98 7.65 6.73
CA GLN A 254 -13.18 7.69 5.91
C GLN A 254 -14.31 6.89 6.58
N ALA A 255 -14.03 5.67 7.02
CA ALA A 255 -14.98 4.82 7.73
C ALA A 255 -15.51 5.44 9.03
N ASP A 256 -14.68 6.18 9.76
CA ASP A 256 -15.10 6.82 11.02
C ASP A 256 -15.81 8.18 10.82
N ASN A 257 -15.75 8.79 9.62
CA ASN A 257 -16.24 10.16 9.40
C ASN A 257 -17.17 10.34 8.19
N TYR A 258 -17.54 9.27 7.48
CA TYR A 258 -18.32 9.37 6.24
C TYR A 258 -19.63 10.15 6.42
N GLU A 259 -20.36 9.95 7.53
CA GLU A 259 -21.62 10.66 7.78
C GLU A 259 -21.43 12.18 7.79
N LYS A 260 -20.36 12.64 8.46
CA LYS A 260 -20.05 14.05 8.55
C LYS A 260 -19.50 14.60 7.23
N ILE A 261 -18.80 13.79 6.44
CA ILE A 261 -18.37 14.19 5.09
C ILE A 261 -19.60 14.37 4.21
N PHE A 262 -20.47 13.36 4.16
CA PHE A 262 -21.71 13.37 3.36
C PHE A 262 -22.61 14.56 3.74
N SER A 263 -22.74 14.88 5.03
CA SER A 263 -23.58 16.00 5.48
C SER A 263 -23.10 17.38 5.04
N HIS A 264 -21.84 17.51 4.61
CA HIS A 264 -21.27 18.78 4.12
C HIS A 264 -21.19 18.85 2.60
N MET A 265 -21.47 17.75 1.89
CA MET A 265 -21.44 17.76 0.44
C MET A 265 -22.58 18.60 -0.13
N LYS A 266 -22.31 19.32 -1.23
CA LYS A 266 -23.37 20.01 -1.98
C LYS A 266 -24.26 18.96 -2.66
N PRO A 267 -25.59 19.16 -2.70
CA PRO A 267 -26.45 18.36 -3.55
C PRO A 267 -25.99 18.41 -5.02
N ASN A 268 -26.04 17.27 -5.70
CA ASN A 268 -25.57 17.05 -7.08
C ASN A 268 -24.07 17.31 -7.31
N SER A 269 -23.26 17.35 -6.25
CA SER A 269 -21.79 17.33 -6.38
C SER A 269 -21.26 15.91 -6.57
N ILE A 270 -19.95 15.82 -6.80
CA ILE A 270 -19.25 14.57 -7.09
C ILE A 270 -18.29 14.24 -5.95
N LEU A 271 -18.42 13.05 -5.38
CA LEU A 271 -17.41 12.43 -4.51
C LEU A 271 -16.45 11.61 -5.36
N GLY A 272 -15.17 11.99 -5.37
CA GLY A 272 -14.08 11.23 -5.95
C GLY A 272 -13.30 10.47 -4.89
N LEU A 273 -13.13 9.17 -5.08
CA LEU A 273 -12.29 8.30 -4.25
C LEU A 273 -11.07 7.83 -5.06
N SER A 274 -9.93 7.62 -4.40
CA SER A 274 -8.79 6.91 -5.01
C SER A 274 -8.60 5.49 -4.49
N HIS A 275 -9.64 4.99 -3.82
CA HIS A 275 -9.74 3.62 -3.35
C HIS A 275 -11.21 3.32 -2.95
N GLY A 276 -11.69 2.11 -3.22
CA GLY A 276 -13.06 1.66 -2.95
C GLY A 276 -13.31 1.17 -1.53
N PHE A 277 -12.34 1.32 -0.62
CA PHE A 277 -12.48 0.91 0.79
C PHE A 277 -13.77 1.40 1.44
N LEU A 278 -14.16 2.66 1.20
CA LEU A 278 -15.36 3.22 1.80
C LEU A 278 -16.63 2.48 1.35
N LEU A 279 -16.70 2.04 0.09
CA LEU A 279 -17.81 1.19 -0.37
C LEU A 279 -17.82 -0.13 0.41
N GLY A 280 -16.69 -0.83 0.49
CA GLY A 280 -16.61 -2.09 1.22
C GLY A 280 -16.92 -1.93 2.72
N HIS A 281 -16.56 -0.79 3.32
CA HIS A 281 -16.96 -0.45 4.69
C HIS A 281 -18.49 -0.29 4.82
N LEU A 282 -19.10 0.54 3.96
CA LEU A 282 -20.55 0.80 3.96
C LEU A 282 -21.34 -0.50 3.75
N GLN A 283 -20.93 -1.33 2.79
CA GLN A 283 -21.51 -2.65 2.55
C GLN A 283 -21.42 -3.55 3.80
N SER A 284 -20.30 -3.53 4.54
CA SER A 284 -20.12 -4.32 5.77
C SER A 284 -21.06 -3.94 6.92
N ILE A 285 -21.70 -2.76 6.83
CA ILE A 285 -22.68 -2.26 7.80
C ILE A 285 -24.08 -2.10 7.18
N GLY A 286 -24.30 -2.60 5.96
CA GLY A 286 -25.59 -2.57 5.28
C GLY A 286 -26.03 -1.19 4.78
N LEU A 287 -25.07 -0.30 4.52
CA LEU A 287 -25.28 1.05 4.00
C LEU A 287 -24.70 1.21 2.58
N ASP A 288 -25.02 2.33 1.95
CA ASP A 288 -24.52 2.78 0.64
C ASP A 288 -24.36 4.31 0.67
N PHE A 289 -23.78 4.90 -0.38
CA PHE A 289 -23.58 6.34 -0.47
C PHE A 289 -24.91 7.12 -0.63
N PRO A 290 -24.93 8.43 -0.31
CA PRO A 290 -26.11 9.28 -0.53
C PRO A 290 -26.57 9.27 -2.00
N LYS A 291 -27.87 9.39 -2.23
CA LYS A 291 -28.47 9.26 -3.57
C LYS A 291 -28.42 10.54 -4.41
N ASP A 292 -28.16 11.68 -3.78
CA ASP A 292 -28.10 13.01 -4.39
C ASP A 292 -26.66 13.46 -4.72
N VAL A 293 -25.68 12.55 -4.67
CA VAL A 293 -24.29 12.82 -5.09
C VAL A 293 -23.83 11.77 -6.09
N SER A 294 -23.05 12.19 -7.10
CA SER A 294 -22.31 11.24 -7.93
C SER A 294 -21.13 10.69 -7.14
N VAL A 295 -20.78 9.43 -7.37
CA VAL A 295 -19.66 8.75 -6.72
C VAL A 295 -18.81 8.12 -7.81
N VAL A 296 -17.57 8.61 -7.92
CA VAL A 296 -16.59 8.14 -8.88
C VAL A 296 -15.30 7.76 -8.17
N ALA A 297 -14.45 7.00 -8.86
CA ALA A 297 -13.09 6.78 -8.42
C ALA A 297 -12.08 6.88 -9.54
N VAL A 298 -10.88 7.34 -9.19
CA VAL A 298 -9.67 7.25 -10.00
C VAL A 298 -8.57 6.76 -9.06
N CYS A 299 -8.10 5.54 -9.29
CA CYS A 299 -7.18 4.84 -8.41
C CYS A 299 -5.84 4.63 -9.14
N PRO A 300 -4.84 5.52 -8.92
CA PRO A 300 -3.50 5.30 -9.44
C PRO A 300 -2.92 3.97 -8.93
N LYS A 301 -2.44 3.13 -9.84
CA LYS A 301 -1.79 1.83 -9.58
C LYS A 301 -0.32 2.03 -9.22
N GLY A 302 -0.13 2.77 -8.13
CA GLY A 302 1.16 3.17 -7.60
C GLY A 302 1.04 4.13 -6.42
N MET A 303 2.11 4.21 -5.63
CA MET A 303 2.17 5.07 -4.45
C MET A 303 2.16 6.58 -4.82
N GLY A 304 1.65 7.44 -3.93
CA GLY A 304 1.60 8.88 -4.18
C GLY A 304 2.93 9.52 -4.63
N PRO A 305 4.07 9.20 -4.00
CA PRO A 305 5.39 9.67 -4.46
C PRO A 305 5.70 9.33 -5.93
N SER A 306 5.35 8.14 -6.43
CA SER A 306 5.58 7.77 -7.82
C SER A 306 4.63 8.51 -8.78
N VAL A 307 3.38 8.74 -8.37
CA VAL A 307 2.41 9.57 -9.12
C VAL A 307 2.97 10.97 -9.38
N ARG A 308 3.58 11.61 -8.38
CA ARG A 308 4.20 12.93 -8.58
C ARG A 308 5.49 12.84 -9.39
N ARG A 309 6.36 11.88 -9.07
CA ARG A 309 7.69 11.78 -9.68
C ARG A 309 7.62 11.56 -11.18
N LEU A 310 6.83 10.58 -11.63
CA LEU A 310 6.68 10.28 -13.05
C LEU A 310 5.97 11.42 -13.79
N TYR A 311 4.95 12.06 -13.19
CA TYR A 311 4.32 13.25 -13.77
C TYR A 311 5.32 14.37 -14.07
N VAL A 312 6.26 14.60 -13.14
CA VAL A 312 7.33 15.59 -13.32
C VAL A 312 8.31 15.16 -14.40
N GLN A 313 8.76 13.89 -14.42
CA GLN A 313 9.60 13.35 -15.50
C GLN A 313 8.91 13.45 -16.87
N GLY A 314 7.59 13.32 -16.89
CA GLY A 314 6.74 13.40 -18.08
C GLY A 314 6.57 14.78 -18.70
N LYS A 315 7.06 15.86 -18.05
CA LYS A 315 7.02 17.22 -18.62
C LYS A 315 7.77 17.32 -19.95
N GLU A 316 8.78 16.47 -20.15
CA GLU A 316 9.66 16.51 -21.32
C GLU A 316 9.25 15.54 -22.45
N VAL A 317 8.26 14.65 -22.24
CA VAL A 317 7.97 13.52 -23.16
C VAL A 317 6.48 13.24 -23.40
N ASN A 318 5.67 14.27 -23.68
CA ASN A 318 4.21 14.18 -23.84
C ASN A 318 3.47 13.42 -22.71
N GLY A 319 4.00 13.48 -21.49
CA GLY A 319 3.45 12.79 -20.34
C GLY A 319 4.19 11.49 -19.99
N ALA A 320 4.32 11.28 -18.69
CA ALA A 320 4.68 10.04 -18.03
C ALA A 320 3.97 10.07 -16.68
N GLY A 321 3.61 8.93 -16.13
CA GLY A 321 2.82 8.88 -14.92
C GLY A 321 2.54 7.45 -14.47
N ILE A 322 1.60 7.31 -13.56
CA ILE A 322 1.14 6.03 -13.05
C ILE A 322 -0.21 5.71 -13.70
N ASN A 323 -0.36 4.50 -14.22
CA ASN A 323 -1.63 4.03 -14.78
C ASN A 323 -2.72 4.13 -13.70
N ALA A 324 -3.97 4.34 -14.11
CA ALA A 324 -5.07 4.38 -13.16
C ALA A 324 -6.21 3.48 -13.62
N SER A 325 -6.91 2.90 -12.66
CA SER A 325 -8.27 2.43 -12.90
C SER A 325 -9.26 3.56 -12.61
N PHE A 326 -10.41 3.56 -13.24
CA PHE A 326 -11.51 4.44 -12.86
C PHE A 326 -12.82 3.66 -12.70
N ALA A 327 -13.71 4.18 -11.86
CA ALA A 327 -15.04 3.62 -11.65
C ALA A 327 -16.09 4.73 -11.54
N VAL A 328 -17.31 4.43 -11.99
CA VAL A 328 -18.50 5.25 -11.76
C VAL A 328 -19.48 4.38 -10.98
N HIS A 329 -19.63 4.66 -9.68
CA HIS A 329 -20.55 3.94 -8.79
C HIS A 329 -21.96 4.54 -8.84
N GLN A 330 -22.04 5.86 -8.86
CA GLN A 330 -23.27 6.62 -8.99
C GLN A 330 -23.06 7.82 -9.91
N ASP A 331 -24.01 8.04 -10.81
CA ASP A 331 -24.05 9.21 -11.69
C ASP A 331 -25.43 9.86 -11.61
N VAL A 332 -25.50 11.08 -11.06
CA VAL A 332 -26.77 11.79 -10.83
C VAL A 332 -27.16 12.74 -11.95
N ASP A 333 -26.24 13.09 -12.85
CA ASP A 333 -26.45 14.12 -13.86
C ASP A 333 -25.75 13.88 -15.22
N GLY A 334 -25.10 12.72 -15.40
CA GLY A 334 -24.46 12.30 -16.65
C GLY A 334 -23.02 12.76 -16.81
N ARG A 335 -22.46 13.50 -15.84
CA ARG A 335 -21.09 14.04 -15.94
C ARG A 335 -20.02 13.12 -15.35
N ALA A 336 -20.42 12.08 -14.63
CA ALA A 336 -19.51 11.32 -13.76
C ALA A 336 -18.33 10.69 -14.53
N THR A 337 -18.60 10.09 -15.69
CA THR A 337 -17.55 9.42 -16.49
C THR A 337 -16.48 10.41 -16.97
N ASP A 338 -16.88 11.51 -17.61
CA ASP A 338 -15.93 12.48 -18.14
C ASP A 338 -15.17 13.22 -17.04
N VAL A 339 -15.80 13.48 -15.88
CA VAL A 339 -15.10 14.03 -14.71
C VAL A 339 -14.05 13.04 -14.18
N ALA A 340 -14.36 11.75 -14.10
CA ALA A 340 -13.40 10.73 -13.67
C ALA A 340 -12.24 10.58 -14.67
N LEU A 341 -12.53 10.53 -15.97
CA LEU A 341 -11.50 10.47 -17.01
C LEU A 341 -10.64 11.74 -17.04
N GLY A 342 -11.26 12.93 -16.92
CA GLY A 342 -10.55 14.20 -16.83
C GLY A 342 -9.64 14.27 -15.61
N TRP A 343 -10.10 13.77 -14.45
CA TRP A 343 -9.26 13.63 -13.27
C TRP A 343 -8.07 12.71 -13.54
N SER A 344 -8.29 11.52 -14.09
CA SER A 344 -7.21 10.57 -14.41
C SER A 344 -6.18 11.14 -15.38
N VAL A 345 -6.63 11.77 -16.46
CA VAL A 345 -5.76 12.45 -17.45
C VAL A 345 -4.97 13.58 -16.78
N ALA A 346 -5.61 14.40 -15.94
CA ALA A 346 -4.94 15.48 -15.22
C ALA A 346 -3.91 15.00 -14.20
N LEU A 347 -4.02 13.76 -13.70
CA LEU A 347 -2.98 13.12 -12.89
C LEU A 347 -1.78 12.64 -13.72
N GLY A 348 -1.91 12.57 -15.05
CA GLY A 348 -0.89 12.12 -15.98
C GLY A 348 -0.88 10.62 -16.24
N SER A 349 -2.01 9.93 -16.03
CA SER A 349 -2.09 8.47 -16.21
C SER A 349 -1.82 8.07 -17.67
N PRO A 350 -0.79 7.23 -17.96
CA PRO A 350 -0.45 6.81 -19.33
C PRO A 350 -1.61 6.12 -20.05
N PHE A 351 -2.33 5.28 -19.31
CA PHE A 351 -3.67 4.86 -19.69
C PHE A 351 -4.56 4.71 -18.46
N THR A 352 -5.86 4.87 -18.69
CA THR A 352 -6.92 4.70 -17.71
C THR A 352 -7.82 3.55 -18.14
N PHE A 353 -8.05 2.56 -17.28
CA PHE A 353 -8.92 1.41 -17.56
C PHE A 353 -10.14 1.39 -16.64
N ALA A 354 -11.26 0.88 -17.14
CA ALA A 354 -12.51 0.83 -16.36
C ALA A 354 -12.50 -0.34 -15.35
N THR A 355 -13.03 -0.08 -14.16
CA THR A 355 -13.34 -1.07 -13.12
C THR A 355 -14.59 -0.63 -12.35
N THR A 356 -14.95 -1.38 -11.30
CA THR A 356 -15.96 -0.96 -10.32
C THR A 356 -15.27 -0.69 -8.98
N LEU A 357 -15.88 0.13 -8.11
CA LEU A 357 -15.39 0.30 -6.73
C LEU A 357 -15.24 -1.04 -6.01
N GLU A 358 -16.14 -2.00 -6.29
CA GLU A 358 -16.13 -3.32 -5.66
C GLU A 358 -14.96 -4.20 -6.13
N GLN A 359 -14.69 -4.23 -7.42
CA GLN A 359 -13.53 -4.94 -7.95
C GLN A 359 -12.23 -4.28 -7.49
N GLU A 360 -12.17 -2.96 -7.54
CA GLU A 360 -10.98 -2.21 -7.17
C GLU A 360 -10.59 -2.44 -5.70
N TYR A 361 -11.52 -2.32 -4.74
CA TYR A 361 -11.13 -2.52 -3.34
C TYR A 361 -10.73 -3.97 -3.08
N LYS A 362 -11.31 -4.93 -3.82
CA LYS A 362 -10.96 -6.35 -3.68
C LYS A 362 -9.58 -6.63 -4.24
N SER A 363 -9.23 -6.09 -5.41
CA SER A 363 -7.92 -6.32 -6.02
C SER A 363 -6.81 -5.55 -5.30
N ASP A 364 -7.05 -4.30 -4.94
CA ASP A 364 -6.04 -3.39 -4.38
C ASP A 364 -5.65 -3.80 -2.95
N ILE A 365 -6.61 -3.93 -2.02
CA ILE A 365 -6.35 -4.35 -0.63
C ILE A 365 -5.67 -5.72 -0.59
N PHE A 366 -6.05 -6.62 -1.51
CA PHE A 366 -5.41 -7.91 -1.69
C PHE A 366 -4.00 -7.80 -2.27
N GLY A 367 -3.80 -6.99 -3.32
CA GLY A 367 -2.53 -6.81 -4.02
C GLY A 367 -1.45 -6.27 -3.10
N GLU A 368 -1.76 -5.25 -2.29
CA GLU A 368 -0.84 -4.66 -1.29
C GLU A 368 -0.47 -5.65 -0.16
N ARG A 369 -1.25 -6.70 0.06
CA ARG A 369 -0.92 -7.82 0.97
C ARG A 369 -0.18 -8.94 0.27
N GLY A 370 -0.47 -9.13 -1.00
CA GLY A 370 0.21 -10.01 -1.93
C GLY A 370 1.53 -9.43 -2.42
N ILE A 371 1.81 -9.62 -3.71
CA ILE A 371 3.14 -9.38 -4.31
C ILE A 371 3.61 -7.93 -4.23
N LEU A 372 2.70 -6.96 -4.13
CA LEU A 372 3.06 -5.55 -4.16
C LEU A 372 3.91 -5.16 -2.94
N LEU A 373 3.56 -5.64 -1.74
CA LEU A 373 4.29 -5.32 -0.50
C LEU A 373 4.45 -6.52 0.44
N GLY A 374 3.34 -7.10 0.93
CA GLY A 374 3.36 -8.10 1.98
C GLY A 374 4.10 -9.38 1.58
N ALA A 375 3.68 -10.02 0.50
CA ALA A 375 4.27 -11.28 0.05
C ALA A 375 5.73 -11.12 -0.38
N VAL A 376 6.08 -10.03 -1.10
CA VAL A 376 7.48 -9.79 -1.48
C VAL A 376 8.37 -9.56 -0.25
N HIS A 377 7.88 -8.88 0.80
CA HIS A 377 8.59 -8.77 2.08
C HIS A 377 8.76 -10.15 2.74
N GLY A 378 7.70 -10.96 2.80
CA GLY A 378 7.76 -12.29 3.39
C GLY A 378 8.77 -13.22 2.70
N ILE A 379 8.75 -13.29 1.36
CA ILE A 379 9.66 -14.19 0.63
C ILE A 379 11.12 -13.75 0.75
N VAL A 380 11.44 -12.44 0.79
CA VAL A 380 12.84 -12.00 0.89
C VAL A 380 13.42 -12.28 2.28
N GLU A 381 12.63 -12.14 3.35
CA GLU A 381 13.02 -12.54 4.70
C GLU A 381 13.30 -14.04 4.78
N SER A 382 12.39 -14.83 4.18
CA SER A 382 12.47 -16.29 4.15
C SER A 382 13.70 -16.80 3.39
N LEU A 383 13.90 -16.30 2.16
CA LEU A 383 15.02 -16.68 1.31
C LEU A 383 16.36 -16.18 1.86
N PHE A 384 16.42 -14.97 2.41
CA PHE A 384 17.63 -14.46 3.07
C PHE A 384 18.06 -15.39 4.19
N ARG A 385 17.11 -15.78 5.06
CA ARG A 385 17.36 -16.72 6.15
C ARG A 385 17.88 -18.05 5.62
N ARG A 386 17.17 -18.67 4.67
CA ARG A 386 17.58 -19.93 4.02
C ARG A 386 19.01 -19.86 3.49
N TYR A 387 19.34 -18.84 2.71
CA TYR A 387 20.65 -18.72 2.09
C TYR A 387 21.76 -18.57 3.14
N THR A 388 21.52 -17.77 4.19
CA THR A 388 22.51 -17.65 5.28
C THR A 388 22.67 -18.92 6.10
N GLU A 389 21.59 -19.68 6.33
CA GLU A 389 21.64 -20.99 7.02
C GLU A 389 22.40 -22.04 6.18
N GLN A 390 22.37 -21.92 4.86
CA GLN A 390 23.14 -22.74 3.92
C GLN A 390 24.60 -22.26 3.75
N GLY A 391 25.04 -21.26 4.52
CA GLY A 391 26.42 -20.78 4.53
C GLY A 391 26.73 -19.65 3.55
N MET A 392 25.73 -19.10 2.85
CA MET A 392 25.92 -17.90 2.04
C MET A 392 26.21 -16.69 2.95
N THR A 393 27.15 -15.83 2.55
CA THR A 393 27.42 -14.59 3.29
C THR A 393 26.19 -13.68 3.28
N GLU A 394 26.01 -12.90 4.33
CA GLU A 394 24.84 -12.02 4.46
C GLU A 394 24.70 -11.05 3.29
N ASP A 395 25.81 -10.41 2.87
CA ASP A 395 25.81 -9.46 1.76
C ASP A 395 25.37 -10.14 0.45
N LEU A 396 25.84 -11.36 0.20
CA LEU A 396 25.45 -12.10 -0.99
C LEU A 396 24.01 -12.62 -0.89
N ALA A 397 23.55 -13.02 0.29
CA ALA A 397 22.16 -13.42 0.53
C ALA A 397 21.20 -12.24 0.30
N TYR A 398 21.55 -11.03 0.75
CA TYR A 398 20.78 -9.82 0.47
C TYR A 398 20.76 -9.49 -1.03
N LYS A 399 21.92 -9.57 -1.71
CA LYS A 399 22.01 -9.36 -3.16
C LYS A 399 21.18 -10.38 -3.95
N ASN A 400 21.27 -11.66 -3.59
CA ASN A 400 20.53 -12.74 -4.26
C ASN A 400 19.03 -12.76 -3.93
N THR A 401 18.56 -11.92 -3.01
CA THR A 401 17.13 -11.76 -2.69
C THR A 401 16.62 -10.39 -3.13
N VAL A 402 16.89 -9.35 -2.34
CA VAL A 402 16.32 -8.01 -2.52
C VAL A 402 16.83 -7.33 -3.78
N GLU A 403 18.15 -7.28 -3.99
CA GLU A 403 18.72 -6.63 -5.19
C GLU A 403 18.34 -7.39 -6.47
N CYS A 404 18.33 -8.72 -6.40
CA CYS A 404 17.88 -9.60 -7.48
C CYS A 404 16.43 -9.31 -7.91
N ILE A 405 15.49 -9.30 -6.96
CA ILE A 405 14.07 -9.04 -7.25
C ILE A 405 13.85 -7.61 -7.75
N THR A 406 14.41 -6.64 -7.04
CA THR A 406 14.09 -5.22 -7.26
C THR A 406 14.89 -4.56 -8.39
N GLY A 407 16.00 -5.18 -8.81
CA GLY A 407 16.81 -4.75 -9.94
C GLY A 407 16.51 -5.56 -11.19
N VAL A 408 17.33 -6.58 -11.47
CA VAL A 408 17.32 -7.31 -12.76
C VAL A 408 16.01 -8.04 -13.04
N ILE A 409 15.36 -8.66 -12.04
CA ILE A 409 14.07 -9.32 -12.23
C ILE A 409 13.00 -8.29 -12.58
N SER A 410 12.86 -7.23 -11.78
CA SER A 410 11.88 -6.17 -12.03
C SER A 410 12.08 -5.52 -13.40
N LYS A 411 13.32 -5.19 -13.77
CA LYS A 411 13.63 -4.60 -15.08
C LYS A 411 13.30 -5.53 -16.25
N THR A 412 13.59 -6.82 -16.09
CA THR A 412 13.31 -7.82 -17.12
C THR A 412 11.81 -8.06 -17.28
N ILE A 413 11.09 -8.21 -16.17
CA ILE A 413 9.62 -8.37 -16.17
C ILE A 413 8.95 -7.15 -16.73
N SER A 414 9.40 -5.96 -16.32
CA SER A 414 8.95 -4.70 -16.88
C SER A 414 9.10 -4.76 -18.40
N THR A 415 10.30 -4.77 -18.94
CA THR A 415 10.48 -4.58 -20.39
C THR A 415 10.12 -5.77 -21.28
N LYS A 416 10.22 -7.02 -20.78
CA LYS A 416 10.13 -8.24 -21.60
C LYS A 416 9.20 -9.32 -21.04
N GLY A 417 8.62 -9.12 -19.85
CA GLY A 417 7.71 -10.07 -19.20
C GLY A 417 8.42 -11.22 -18.46
N MET A 418 7.61 -12.06 -17.80
CA MET A 418 8.11 -13.12 -16.89
C MET A 418 8.88 -14.23 -17.60
N LYS A 419 8.47 -14.65 -18.81
CA LYS A 419 9.18 -15.69 -19.57
C LYS A 419 10.62 -15.30 -19.87
N ALA A 420 10.88 -14.02 -20.16
CA ALA A 420 12.22 -13.53 -20.43
C ALA A 420 13.17 -13.69 -19.23
N VAL A 421 12.66 -13.68 -17.99
CA VAL A 421 13.47 -13.99 -16.79
C VAL A 421 13.97 -15.41 -16.89
N TYR A 422 13.09 -16.39 -17.09
CA TYR A 422 13.45 -17.81 -17.24
C TYR A 422 14.39 -18.04 -18.43
N GLU A 423 14.08 -17.44 -19.58
CA GLU A 423 14.83 -17.62 -20.83
C GLU A 423 16.27 -17.07 -20.72
N SER A 424 16.50 -16.08 -19.86
CA SER A 424 17.83 -15.50 -19.62
C SER A 424 18.74 -16.32 -18.71
N LEU A 425 18.22 -17.38 -18.07
CA LEU A 425 18.98 -18.25 -17.18
C LEU A 425 19.82 -19.27 -17.99
N THR A 426 20.91 -19.74 -17.37
CA THR A 426 21.63 -20.94 -17.85
C THR A 426 20.76 -22.19 -17.75
N GLU A 427 21.15 -23.28 -18.41
CA GLU A 427 20.39 -24.54 -18.34
C GLU A 427 20.30 -25.10 -16.91
N GLU A 428 21.34 -24.95 -16.11
CA GLU A 428 21.33 -25.27 -14.68
C GLU A 428 20.40 -24.32 -13.91
N GLY A 429 20.46 -23.02 -14.19
CA GLY A 429 19.59 -22.03 -13.57
C GLY A 429 18.11 -22.26 -13.90
N LYS A 430 17.78 -22.69 -15.12
CA LYS A 430 16.42 -23.06 -15.51
C LYS A 430 15.89 -24.22 -14.65
N LYS A 431 16.72 -25.22 -14.34
CA LYS A 431 16.34 -26.32 -13.44
C LYS A 431 16.06 -25.80 -12.02
N GLU A 432 16.93 -24.95 -11.48
CA GLU A 432 16.72 -24.34 -10.16
C GLU A 432 15.45 -23.48 -10.10
N PHE A 433 15.20 -22.68 -11.15
CA PHE A 433 13.98 -21.89 -11.29
C PHE A 433 12.74 -22.78 -11.23
N LEU A 434 12.71 -23.88 -12.00
CA LEU A 434 11.54 -24.76 -12.04
C LEU A 434 11.32 -25.53 -10.73
N ILE A 435 12.40 -25.90 -10.03
CA ILE A 435 12.32 -26.48 -8.68
C ILE A 435 11.66 -25.48 -7.72
N ALA A 436 12.18 -24.24 -7.67
CA ALA A 436 11.63 -23.21 -6.80
C ALA A 436 10.19 -22.85 -7.17
N TYR A 437 9.90 -22.68 -8.47
CA TYR A 437 8.58 -22.33 -8.97
C TYR A 437 7.55 -23.40 -8.60
N SER A 438 7.86 -24.66 -8.91
CA SER A 438 6.98 -25.79 -8.64
C SER A 438 6.70 -25.96 -7.14
N ALA A 439 7.69 -25.72 -6.28
CA ALA A 439 7.53 -25.86 -4.85
C ALA A 439 6.78 -24.68 -4.20
N SER A 440 6.88 -23.48 -4.79
CA SER A 440 6.37 -22.24 -4.16
C SER A 440 4.98 -21.83 -4.64
N TYR A 441 4.57 -22.24 -5.84
CA TYR A 441 3.30 -21.78 -6.45
C TYR A 441 2.08 -22.00 -5.55
N TYR A 442 1.86 -23.23 -5.07
CA TYR A 442 0.69 -23.54 -4.23
C TYR A 442 0.79 -22.98 -2.81
N PRO A 443 1.93 -23.04 -2.10
CA PRO A 443 2.07 -22.35 -0.81
C PRO A 443 1.83 -20.84 -0.89
N CYS A 444 2.25 -20.18 -1.98
CA CYS A 444 1.91 -18.78 -2.21
C CYS A 444 0.41 -18.60 -2.49
N MET A 445 -0.17 -19.43 -3.36
CA MET A 445 -1.59 -19.40 -3.70
C MET A 445 -2.48 -19.60 -2.47
N GLU A 446 -2.11 -20.47 -1.53
CA GLU A 446 -2.87 -20.72 -0.30
C GLU A 446 -3.08 -19.42 0.50
N ILE A 447 -2.00 -18.70 0.77
CA ILE A 447 -2.06 -17.45 1.55
C ILE A 447 -2.74 -16.33 0.76
N LEU A 448 -2.48 -16.25 -0.55
CA LEU A 448 -3.17 -15.29 -1.42
C LEU A 448 -4.68 -15.57 -1.43
N TYR A 449 -5.08 -16.83 -1.54
CA TYR A 449 -6.48 -17.20 -1.61
C TYR A 449 -7.22 -16.87 -0.30
N GLU A 450 -6.63 -17.21 0.86
CA GLU A 450 -7.11 -16.78 2.18
C GLU A 450 -7.27 -15.26 2.25
N CYS A 451 -6.22 -14.53 1.87
CA CYS A 451 -6.21 -13.06 1.91
C CYS A 451 -7.32 -12.46 1.05
N TYR A 452 -7.52 -12.95 -0.18
CA TYR A 452 -8.57 -12.43 -1.06
C TYR A 452 -9.95 -12.62 -0.43
N GLU A 453 -10.24 -13.78 0.16
CA GLU A 453 -11.55 -14.05 0.76
C GLU A 453 -11.79 -13.23 2.04
N ASP A 454 -10.75 -12.97 2.83
CA ASP A 454 -10.81 -12.04 3.97
C ASP A 454 -11.14 -10.61 3.53
N VAL A 455 -10.60 -10.16 2.39
CA VAL A 455 -10.92 -8.85 1.80
C VAL A 455 -12.35 -8.83 1.28
N ALA A 456 -12.71 -9.80 0.42
CA ALA A 456 -14.02 -9.85 -0.22
C ALA A 456 -15.18 -10.03 0.77
N SER A 457 -14.94 -10.67 1.92
CA SER A 457 -15.92 -10.82 3.00
C SER A 457 -16.09 -9.57 3.87
N GLY A 458 -15.21 -8.56 3.72
CA GLY A 458 -15.17 -7.36 4.57
C GLY A 458 -14.42 -7.55 5.90
N SER A 459 -13.91 -8.74 6.18
CA SER A 459 -13.14 -9.04 7.40
C SER A 459 -11.86 -8.20 7.48
N GLU A 460 -11.14 -8.09 6.36
CA GLU A 460 -9.91 -7.32 6.31
C GLU A 460 -10.15 -5.81 6.42
N ILE A 461 -11.20 -5.30 5.78
CA ILE A 461 -11.64 -3.90 5.90
C ILE A 461 -11.95 -3.58 7.35
N ARG A 462 -12.73 -4.43 8.03
CA ARG A 462 -13.05 -4.26 9.45
C ARG A 462 -11.79 -4.27 10.32
N SER A 463 -10.85 -5.16 10.03
CA SER A 463 -9.56 -5.22 10.73
C SER A 463 -8.79 -3.90 10.61
N VAL A 464 -8.73 -3.31 9.41
CA VAL A 464 -8.06 -2.02 9.15
C VAL A 464 -8.73 -0.87 9.91
N VAL A 465 -10.08 -0.79 9.91
CA VAL A 465 -10.80 0.23 10.68
C VAL A 465 -10.44 0.14 12.16
N LEU A 466 -10.51 -1.06 12.74
CA LEU A 466 -10.19 -1.26 14.15
C LEU A 466 -8.71 -1.01 14.46
N ALA A 467 -7.80 -1.30 13.54
CA ALA A 467 -6.38 -0.98 13.68
C ALA A 467 -6.14 0.53 13.73
N GLY A 468 -6.80 1.30 12.85
CA GLY A 468 -6.74 2.77 12.87
C GLY A 468 -7.17 3.35 14.22
N ARG A 469 -8.22 2.80 14.82
CA ARG A 469 -8.69 3.21 16.17
C ARG A 469 -7.70 2.85 17.28
N ARG A 470 -6.89 1.80 17.12
CA ARG A 470 -5.85 1.39 18.11
C ARG A 470 -4.58 2.26 18.05
N PHE A 471 -4.47 3.19 17.11
CA PHE A 471 -3.39 4.19 17.10
C PHE A 471 -3.53 5.24 18.21
N TYR A 472 -4.66 5.24 18.93
CA TYR A 472 -4.95 6.15 20.02
C TYR A 472 -5.32 5.35 21.28
N GLU A 473 -5.08 5.94 22.45
CA GLU A 473 -5.48 5.35 23.73
C GLU A 473 -7.02 5.26 23.80
N LYS A 474 -7.52 4.10 24.21
CA LYS A 474 -8.96 3.85 24.44
C LYS A 474 -9.12 2.64 25.36
N GLU A 475 -10.26 2.53 26.03
CA GLU A 475 -10.61 1.36 26.87
C GLU A 475 -9.57 1.06 27.98
N GLY A 476 -8.81 2.08 28.41
CA GLY A 476 -7.73 1.91 29.40
C GLY A 476 -6.47 1.21 28.86
N LEU A 477 -6.37 1.04 27.54
CA LEU A 477 -5.22 0.44 26.85
C LEU A 477 -4.37 1.51 26.15
N PRO A 478 -3.05 1.28 26.03
CA PRO A 478 -2.15 2.23 25.39
C PRO A 478 -2.39 2.31 23.88
N ALA A 479 -1.86 3.37 23.27
CA ALA A 479 -1.81 3.53 21.82
C ALA A 479 -0.75 2.60 21.19
N PHE A 480 -1.07 2.03 20.02
CA PHE A 480 -0.17 1.15 19.27
C PHE A 480 0.06 1.65 17.84
N PRO A 481 0.79 2.77 17.63
CA PRO A 481 1.20 3.19 16.29
C PRO A 481 2.10 2.12 15.64
N MET A 482 2.13 2.07 14.32
CA MET A 482 2.96 1.10 13.58
C MET A 482 4.45 1.28 13.90
N GLY A 483 5.13 0.17 14.21
CA GLY A 483 6.59 0.12 14.38
C GLY A 483 7.37 0.07 13.06
N LYS A 484 8.70 0.17 13.17
CA LYS A 484 9.64 0.04 12.05
C LYS A 484 9.83 -1.43 11.67
N ILE A 485 9.97 -1.71 10.38
CA ILE A 485 10.14 -3.07 9.83
C ILE A 485 11.53 -3.32 9.23
N ASP A 486 12.37 -2.29 9.17
CA ASP A 486 13.69 -2.30 8.52
C ASP A 486 14.87 -2.28 9.50
N GLN A 487 14.64 -2.61 10.77
CA GLN A 487 15.68 -2.60 11.81
C GLN A 487 16.22 -4.00 12.15
N THR A 488 15.70 -5.05 11.51
CA THR A 488 16.18 -6.43 11.70
C THR A 488 17.45 -6.71 10.90
N ARG A 489 18.03 -7.90 11.13
CA ARG A 489 19.32 -8.36 10.59
C ARG A 489 19.51 -8.04 9.10
N MET A 490 18.63 -8.52 8.22
CA MET A 490 18.83 -8.40 6.78
C MET A 490 18.76 -6.96 6.28
N TRP A 491 18.00 -6.10 6.94
CA TRP A 491 17.85 -4.70 6.52
C TRP A 491 19.07 -3.86 6.89
N LYS A 492 19.73 -4.17 8.01
CA LYS A 492 21.05 -3.61 8.36
C LYS A 492 22.15 -4.09 7.42
N VAL A 493 22.08 -5.33 6.96
CA VAL A 493 22.93 -5.82 5.86
C VAL A 493 22.65 -5.02 4.58
N GLY A 494 21.38 -4.76 4.26
CA GLY A 494 20.99 -3.96 3.11
C GLY A 494 21.54 -2.54 3.13
N GLU A 495 21.58 -1.87 4.29
CA GLU A 495 22.24 -0.57 4.46
C GLU A 495 23.73 -0.64 4.06
N ARG A 496 24.46 -1.66 4.55
CA ARG A 496 25.88 -1.90 4.20
C ARG A 496 26.08 -2.20 2.71
N VAL A 497 25.23 -3.06 2.13
CA VAL A 497 25.29 -3.41 0.70
C VAL A 497 25.09 -2.17 -0.15
N ARG A 498 24.07 -1.35 0.15
CA ARG A 498 23.78 -0.13 -0.62
C ARG A 498 24.85 0.95 -0.46
N ALA A 499 25.50 1.06 0.70
CA ALA A 499 26.56 2.04 0.94
C ALA A 499 27.78 1.87 0.01
N THR A 500 27.97 0.67 -0.56
CA THR A 500 29.07 0.36 -1.49
C THR A 500 28.59 0.00 -2.90
N ARG A 501 27.27 0.09 -3.15
CA ARG A 501 26.67 -0.28 -4.43
C ARG A 501 26.94 0.81 -5.49
N PRO A 502 27.46 0.45 -6.68
CA PRO A 502 27.60 1.40 -7.78
C PRO A 502 26.25 1.96 -8.24
N ALA A 503 26.26 3.18 -8.77
CA ALA A 503 25.06 3.74 -9.41
C ALA A 503 24.65 2.90 -10.63
N GLY A 504 23.37 2.59 -10.75
CA GLY A 504 22.83 1.80 -11.86
C GLY A 504 23.03 0.28 -11.74
N ASP A 505 23.53 -0.22 -10.61
CA ASP A 505 23.62 -1.66 -10.32
C ASP A 505 22.22 -2.29 -10.31
N LEU A 506 22.05 -3.41 -11.02
CA LEU A 506 20.79 -4.16 -11.12
C LEU A 506 20.77 -5.42 -10.22
N GLY A 507 21.84 -5.68 -9.48
CA GLY A 507 22.00 -6.89 -8.71
C GLY A 507 22.19 -8.16 -9.57
N PRO A 508 22.47 -9.30 -8.91
CA PRO A 508 22.59 -10.59 -9.59
C PRO A 508 21.22 -11.15 -9.96
N LEU A 509 21.16 -11.98 -11.01
CA LEU A 509 19.99 -12.81 -11.31
C LEU A 509 20.18 -14.19 -10.66
N TYR A 510 19.55 -14.40 -9.51
CA TYR A 510 19.64 -15.67 -8.77
C TYR A 510 18.47 -16.60 -9.14
N PRO A 511 18.70 -17.77 -9.76
CA PRO A 511 17.64 -18.57 -10.39
C PRO A 511 16.56 -19.06 -9.41
N PHE A 512 16.97 -19.52 -8.22
CA PHE A 512 16.03 -19.97 -7.19
C PHE A 512 15.10 -18.85 -6.71
N THR A 513 15.66 -17.65 -6.44
CA THR A 513 14.87 -16.46 -6.07
C THR A 513 13.90 -16.08 -7.19
N ALA A 514 14.35 -16.10 -8.44
CA ALA A 514 13.49 -15.83 -9.59
C ALA A 514 12.31 -16.81 -9.67
N GLY A 515 12.55 -18.10 -9.44
CA GLY A 515 11.49 -19.11 -9.42
C GLY A 515 10.44 -18.87 -8.34
N VAL A 516 10.85 -18.52 -7.12
CA VAL A 516 9.91 -18.18 -6.02
C VAL A 516 9.09 -16.94 -6.35
N TYR A 517 9.74 -15.85 -6.78
CA TYR A 517 9.06 -14.58 -7.05
C TYR A 517 8.07 -14.70 -8.22
N VAL A 518 8.47 -15.37 -9.31
CA VAL A 518 7.58 -15.59 -10.46
C VAL A 518 6.44 -16.56 -10.13
N ALA A 519 6.67 -17.55 -9.26
CA ALA A 519 5.58 -18.40 -8.76
C ALA A 519 4.55 -17.62 -7.94
N LEU A 520 5.00 -16.74 -7.05
CA LEU A 520 4.11 -15.83 -6.31
C LEU A 520 3.30 -14.93 -7.27
N MET A 521 3.96 -14.35 -8.27
CA MET A 521 3.30 -13.49 -9.27
C MET A 521 2.21 -14.24 -10.04
N MET A 522 2.53 -15.44 -10.54
CA MET A 522 1.59 -16.27 -11.28
C MET A 522 0.45 -16.82 -10.40
N ALA A 523 0.72 -17.11 -9.12
CA ALA A 523 -0.31 -17.51 -8.17
C ALA A 523 -1.30 -16.37 -7.90
N GLN A 524 -0.80 -15.13 -7.77
CA GLN A 524 -1.65 -13.95 -7.60
C GLN A 524 -2.53 -13.69 -8.82
N ILE A 525 -1.94 -13.76 -10.02
CA ILE A 525 -2.66 -13.65 -11.30
C ILE A 525 -3.79 -14.66 -11.37
N GLU A 526 -3.54 -15.92 -10.99
CA GLU A 526 -4.54 -16.97 -11.06
C GLU A 526 -5.68 -16.76 -10.05
N VAL A 527 -5.37 -16.34 -8.82
CA VAL A 527 -6.40 -16.02 -7.81
C VAL A 527 -7.33 -14.92 -8.33
N LEU A 528 -6.80 -13.80 -8.81
CA LEU A 528 -7.62 -12.71 -9.34
C LEU A 528 -8.41 -13.12 -10.59
N ARG A 529 -7.80 -13.89 -11.50
CA ARG A 529 -8.46 -14.43 -12.68
C ARG A 529 -9.66 -15.31 -12.29
N LYS A 530 -9.50 -16.22 -11.33
CA LYS A 530 -10.58 -17.08 -10.83
C LYS A 530 -11.65 -16.32 -10.05
N LYS A 531 -11.30 -15.16 -9.48
CA LYS A 531 -12.25 -14.27 -8.79
C LYS A 531 -12.95 -13.28 -9.73
N GLY A 532 -12.61 -13.26 -11.01
CA GLY A 532 -13.36 -12.59 -12.08
C GLY A 532 -12.93 -11.14 -12.36
N HIS A 533 -11.68 -10.80 -12.05
CA HIS A 533 -11.09 -9.49 -12.37
C HIS A 533 -10.71 -9.41 -13.87
N SER A 534 -10.68 -8.19 -14.42
CA SER A 534 -10.21 -7.94 -15.80
C SER A 534 -8.70 -8.16 -15.92
N TYR A 535 -8.19 -8.38 -17.14
CA TYR A 535 -6.75 -8.52 -17.33
C TYR A 535 -6.01 -7.21 -17.07
N SER A 536 -6.59 -6.05 -17.41
CA SER A 536 -5.96 -4.76 -17.10
C SER A 536 -5.77 -4.59 -15.59
N GLU A 537 -6.75 -4.93 -14.77
CA GLU A 537 -6.65 -4.88 -13.32
C GLU A 537 -5.65 -5.92 -12.79
N ILE A 538 -5.73 -7.18 -13.23
CA ILE A 538 -4.81 -8.25 -12.82
C ILE A 538 -3.35 -7.88 -13.09
N ILE A 539 -3.05 -7.38 -14.29
CA ILE A 539 -1.68 -7.08 -14.71
C ILE A 539 -1.14 -5.85 -13.97
N ASN A 540 -1.96 -4.82 -13.75
CA ASN A 540 -1.50 -3.66 -12.99
C ASN A 540 -1.27 -4.02 -11.51
N GLU A 541 -2.17 -4.76 -10.88
CA GLU A 541 -2.16 -5.10 -9.45
C GLU A 541 -1.17 -6.22 -9.08
N SER A 542 -0.68 -6.98 -10.07
CA SER A 542 0.21 -8.13 -9.83
C SER A 542 1.58 -8.02 -10.48
N LEU A 543 1.75 -7.09 -11.42
CA LEU A 543 2.97 -6.99 -12.22
C LEU A 543 3.44 -5.55 -12.38
N ILE A 544 2.69 -4.71 -13.11
CA ILE A 544 3.17 -3.37 -13.50
C ILE A 544 3.43 -2.50 -12.27
N GLU A 545 2.49 -2.42 -11.32
CA GLU A 545 2.70 -1.61 -10.13
C GLU A 545 3.91 -2.09 -9.31
N SER A 546 4.08 -3.40 -9.18
CA SER A 546 5.22 -3.97 -8.49
C SER A 546 6.55 -3.53 -9.12
N VAL A 547 6.72 -3.73 -10.43
CA VAL A 547 8.03 -3.56 -11.09
C VAL A 547 8.31 -2.12 -11.53
N ASP A 548 7.29 -1.33 -11.84
CA ASP A 548 7.43 0.03 -12.40
C ASP A 548 7.17 1.14 -11.36
N SER A 549 6.60 0.82 -10.20
CA SER A 549 6.32 1.79 -9.12
C SER A 549 6.95 1.41 -7.79
N LEU A 550 6.70 0.21 -7.25
CA LEU A 550 7.02 -0.13 -5.86
C LEU A 550 8.45 -0.63 -5.64
N ASN A 551 8.87 -1.65 -6.39
CA ASN A 551 10.20 -2.27 -6.27
C ASN A 551 11.36 -1.27 -6.41
N PRO A 552 11.30 -0.23 -7.27
CA PRO A 552 12.32 0.81 -7.32
C PRO A 552 12.59 1.50 -5.97
N PHE A 553 11.57 1.68 -5.12
CA PHE A 553 11.76 2.25 -3.77
C PHE A 553 12.45 1.27 -2.82
N MET A 554 12.11 -0.01 -2.89
CA MET A 554 12.80 -1.05 -2.12
C MET A 554 14.25 -1.21 -2.58
N HIS A 555 14.52 -1.09 -3.88
CA HIS A 555 15.86 -1.06 -4.43
C HIS A 555 16.65 0.15 -3.93
N ALA A 556 16.01 1.32 -3.85
CA ALA A 556 16.66 2.55 -3.40
C ALA A 556 17.07 2.48 -1.92
N ARG A 557 16.17 2.07 -1.02
CA ARG A 557 16.39 2.20 0.44
C ARG A 557 15.83 1.07 1.31
N GLY A 558 15.50 -0.07 0.72
CA GLY A 558 14.98 -1.24 1.45
C GLY A 558 13.48 -1.18 1.72
N VAL A 559 12.95 -2.23 2.35
CA VAL A 559 11.50 -2.50 2.42
C VAL A 559 10.67 -1.37 3.02
N SER A 560 11.16 -0.72 4.08
CA SER A 560 10.44 0.39 4.74
C SER A 560 10.22 1.56 3.77
N PHE A 561 11.19 1.85 2.91
CA PHE A 561 11.05 2.94 1.95
C PHE A 561 10.00 2.66 0.86
N MET A 562 9.71 1.39 0.59
CA MET A 562 8.58 1.00 -0.27
C MET A 562 7.27 0.97 0.52
N VAL A 563 7.22 0.19 1.60
CA VAL A 563 6.00 -0.06 2.38
C VAL A 563 5.48 1.20 3.04
N ASP A 564 6.34 1.95 3.74
CA ASP A 564 5.89 3.08 4.56
C ASP A 564 5.58 4.34 3.73
N ASN A 565 5.97 4.38 2.44
CA ASN A 565 5.50 5.41 1.50
C ASN A 565 4.07 5.17 0.97
N CYS A 566 3.54 3.95 1.12
CA CYS A 566 2.18 3.60 0.71
C CYS A 566 1.11 4.08 1.72
N SER A 567 -0.15 3.71 1.49
CA SER A 567 -1.28 4.06 2.35
C SER A 567 -1.18 3.43 3.74
N THR A 568 -1.99 3.89 4.70
CA THR A 568 -2.05 3.24 6.03
C THR A 568 -2.59 1.81 5.92
N THR A 569 -3.53 1.57 5.02
CA THR A 569 -4.12 0.24 4.74
C THR A 569 -3.05 -0.71 4.20
N ALA A 570 -2.24 -0.25 3.24
CA ALA A 570 -1.09 -0.97 2.68
C ALA A 570 -0.07 -1.34 3.74
N ARG A 571 0.30 -0.37 4.59
CA ARG A 571 1.29 -0.55 5.65
C ARG A 571 0.84 -1.56 6.70
N LEU A 572 -0.44 -1.55 7.06
CA LEU A 572 -1.05 -2.53 7.97
C LEU A 572 -1.13 -3.92 7.30
N GLY A 573 -1.55 -3.96 6.04
CA GLY A 573 -1.65 -5.18 5.25
C GLY A 573 -0.31 -5.90 5.13
N SER A 574 0.73 -5.19 4.67
CA SER A 574 2.09 -5.73 4.59
C SER A 574 2.56 -6.30 5.92
N ARG A 575 2.37 -5.59 7.03
CA ARG A 575 2.76 -6.05 8.38
C ARG A 575 1.98 -7.26 8.87
N LYS A 576 0.69 -7.39 8.51
CA LYS A 576 -0.14 -8.54 8.88
C LYS A 576 0.21 -9.78 8.06
N TRP A 577 0.46 -9.62 6.75
CA TRP A 577 0.51 -10.73 5.80
C TRP A 577 1.92 -11.16 5.41
N ALA A 578 2.94 -10.29 5.45
CA ALA A 578 4.32 -10.69 5.17
C ALA A 578 4.81 -11.89 6.01
N PRO A 579 4.54 -11.96 7.33
CA PRO A 579 4.91 -13.13 8.13
C PRO A 579 4.23 -14.43 7.66
N ARG A 580 3.02 -14.36 7.09
CA ARG A 580 2.29 -15.54 6.61
C ARG A 580 2.99 -16.16 5.39
N PHE A 581 3.45 -15.32 4.47
CA PHE A 581 4.22 -15.77 3.30
C PHE A 581 5.59 -16.33 3.67
N ASP A 582 6.31 -15.68 4.61
CA ASP A 582 7.58 -16.21 5.12
C ASP A 582 7.41 -17.61 5.73
N TYR A 583 6.45 -17.73 6.66
CA TYR A 583 6.17 -19.00 7.32
C TYR A 583 5.75 -20.08 6.33
N ASN A 584 4.83 -19.78 5.41
CA ASN A 584 4.32 -20.80 4.50
C ASN A 584 5.38 -21.25 3.49
N LEU A 585 6.23 -20.32 3.01
CA LEU A 585 7.35 -20.67 2.16
C LEU A 585 8.33 -21.59 2.92
N THR A 586 8.68 -21.24 4.16
CA THR A 586 9.61 -22.04 4.98
C THR A 586 9.06 -23.41 5.32
N GLN A 587 7.79 -23.49 5.72
CA GLN A 587 7.17 -24.73 6.22
C GLN A 587 6.83 -25.71 5.10
N GLN A 588 6.46 -25.21 3.92
CA GLN A 588 5.99 -26.06 2.82
C GLN A 588 6.96 -26.05 1.64
N ALA A 589 7.19 -24.90 1.02
CA ALA A 589 7.93 -24.82 -0.24
C ALA A 589 9.40 -25.25 -0.06
N LEU A 590 10.09 -24.70 0.93
CA LEU A 590 11.50 -25.00 1.18
C LEU A 590 11.69 -26.46 1.63
N VAL A 591 10.77 -26.98 2.46
CA VAL A 591 10.75 -28.40 2.84
C VAL A 591 10.56 -29.32 1.63
N ALA A 592 9.66 -28.96 0.70
CA ALA A 592 9.46 -29.74 -0.52
C ALA A 592 10.71 -29.77 -1.41
N VAL A 593 11.44 -28.64 -1.51
CA VAL A 593 12.73 -28.56 -2.21
C VAL A 593 13.78 -29.44 -1.54
N ASP A 594 13.93 -29.36 -0.21
CA ASP A 594 14.93 -30.12 0.53
C ASP A 594 14.66 -31.63 0.50
N ASN A 595 13.39 -32.03 0.41
CA ASN A 595 12.99 -33.42 0.21
C ASN A 595 13.14 -33.93 -1.24
N GLY A 596 13.60 -33.10 -2.17
CA GLY A 596 13.77 -33.48 -3.57
C GLY A 596 12.45 -33.81 -4.27
N THR A 597 11.37 -33.11 -3.89
CA THR A 597 10.04 -33.33 -4.51
C THR A 597 10.12 -33.12 -6.02
N PRO A 598 9.61 -34.06 -6.86
CA PRO A 598 9.66 -33.91 -8.31
C PRO A 598 8.97 -32.63 -8.79
N VAL A 599 9.57 -31.98 -9.79
CA VAL A 599 9.00 -30.80 -10.44
C VAL A 599 7.66 -31.16 -11.08
N ASN A 600 6.61 -30.41 -10.71
CA ASN A 600 5.27 -30.56 -11.27
C ASN A 600 5.23 -30.06 -12.71
N GLN A 601 5.25 -30.99 -13.67
CA GLN A 601 5.29 -30.68 -15.10
C GLN A 601 4.03 -29.96 -15.60
N ASP A 602 2.89 -30.16 -14.97
CA ASP A 602 1.65 -29.46 -15.34
C ASP A 602 1.73 -27.97 -14.97
N LEU A 603 2.33 -27.64 -13.81
CA LEU A 603 2.61 -26.25 -13.44
C LEU A 603 3.61 -25.60 -14.40
N VAL A 604 4.66 -26.32 -14.77
CA VAL A 604 5.65 -25.83 -15.75
C VAL A 604 4.97 -25.53 -17.09
N LYS A 605 4.20 -26.49 -17.61
CA LYS A 605 3.45 -26.32 -18.85
C LYS A 605 2.49 -25.14 -18.76
N SER A 606 1.70 -25.07 -17.68
CA SER A 606 0.73 -23.99 -17.45
C SER A 606 1.42 -22.63 -17.38
N PHE A 607 2.60 -22.53 -16.77
CA PHE A 607 3.38 -21.29 -16.76
C PHE A 607 3.73 -20.83 -18.18
N PHE A 608 4.28 -21.70 -19.04
CA PHE A 608 4.71 -21.27 -20.38
C PHE A 608 3.55 -20.99 -21.34
N GLU A 609 2.45 -21.72 -21.18
CA GLU A 609 1.23 -21.59 -21.98
C GLU A 609 0.27 -20.52 -21.44
N ASP A 610 0.54 -19.90 -20.29
CA ASP A 610 -0.38 -18.96 -19.68
C ASP A 610 -0.64 -17.75 -20.61
N PRO A 611 -1.90 -17.45 -20.94
CA PRO A 611 -2.23 -16.37 -21.85
C PRO A 611 -1.89 -14.98 -21.29
N VAL A 612 -1.64 -14.84 -19.97
CA VAL A 612 -1.23 -13.58 -19.36
C VAL A 612 0.05 -13.03 -19.97
N HIS A 613 0.96 -13.87 -20.47
CA HIS A 613 2.21 -13.40 -21.07
C HIS A 613 1.97 -12.56 -22.32
N GLU A 614 0.98 -12.89 -23.15
CA GLU A 614 0.63 -12.09 -24.32
C GLU A 614 -0.12 -10.81 -23.89
N ALA A 615 -1.02 -10.90 -22.92
CA ALA A 615 -1.70 -9.73 -22.37
C ALA A 615 -0.72 -8.71 -21.75
N VAL A 616 0.33 -9.17 -21.06
CA VAL A 616 1.40 -8.33 -20.51
C VAL A 616 2.16 -7.60 -21.61
N LYS A 617 2.41 -8.22 -22.77
CA LYS A 617 3.05 -7.54 -23.91
C LYS A 617 2.18 -6.40 -24.43
N VAL A 618 0.87 -6.61 -24.55
CA VAL A 618 -0.07 -5.56 -24.97
C VAL A 618 -0.08 -4.42 -23.95
N CYS A 619 -0.19 -4.71 -22.65
CA CYS A 619 -0.12 -3.67 -21.62
C CYS A 619 1.25 -2.96 -21.57
N ALA A 620 2.33 -3.67 -21.87
CA ALA A 620 3.69 -3.12 -21.90
C ALA A 620 3.86 -2.03 -22.97
N GLU A 621 3.14 -2.11 -24.09
CA GLU A 621 3.11 -1.09 -25.15
C GLU A 621 2.34 0.19 -24.74
N LEU A 622 1.57 0.13 -23.64
CA LEU A 622 0.81 1.27 -23.11
C LEU A 622 1.57 2.04 -22.02
N ARG A 623 2.72 1.53 -21.60
CA ARG A 623 3.49 2.14 -20.52
C ARG A 623 4.16 3.44 -20.94
N PRO A 624 4.45 4.32 -19.97
CA PRO A 624 5.23 5.50 -20.25
C PRO A 624 6.63 5.08 -20.71
N THR A 625 7.24 5.88 -21.59
CA THR A 625 8.57 5.62 -22.17
C THR A 625 9.72 5.92 -21.21
N VAL A 626 9.41 6.35 -19.98
CA VAL A 626 10.36 6.80 -18.98
C VAL A 626 10.23 5.95 -17.72
N ASP A 627 11.32 5.30 -17.36
CA ASP A 627 11.43 4.58 -16.08
C ASP A 627 11.44 5.58 -14.91
N ILE A 628 10.84 5.18 -13.78
CA ILE A 628 10.87 5.99 -12.57
C ILE A 628 12.30 6.13 -12.04
N SER A 629 12.70 7.36 -11.75
CA SER A 629 13.96 7.65 -11.08
C SER A 629 13.70 7.90 -9.60
N VAL A 630 14.18 7.00 -8.73
CA VAL A 630 14.03 7.12 -7.27
C VAL A 630 15.41 7.23 -6.59
N PRO A 631 15.90 8.45 -6.33
CA PRO A 631 17.15 8.64 -5.61
C PRO A 631 16.96 8.38 -4.11
N ALA A 632 18.06 8.09 -3.39
CA ALA A 632 18.00 7.81 -1.95
C ALA A 632 17.55 9.04 -1.13
N ASP A 633 17.93 10.24 -1.56
CA ASP A 633 17.58 11.54 -0.97
C ASP A 633 16.29 12.13 -1.57
N ALA A 634 15.38 11.29 -2.10
CA ALA A 634 14.13 11.72 -2.69
C ALA A 634 13.35 12.69 -1.77
N ASP A 635 13.05 13.88 -2.30
CA ASP A 635 12.30 14.94 -1.63
C ASP A 635 10.77 14.80 -1.83
N PHE A 636 10.37 14.02 -2.82
CA PHE A 636 8.97 13.75 -3.18
C PHE A 636 8.32 12.61 -2.36
N VAL A 637 9.05 11.97 -1.46
CA VAL A 637 8.49 10.95 -0.54
C VAL A 637 7.80 11.58 0.66
N ARG A 638 7.13 10.72 1.47
CA ARG A 638 6.55 11.14 2.75
C ARG A 638 7.56 11.90 3.60
N PRO A 639 7.18 13.03 4.24
CA PRO A 639 8.08 13.88 5.02
C PRO A 639 8.93 13.11 6.04
N GLU A 640 8.32 12.18 6.77
CA GLU A 640 8.97 11.37 7.80
C GLU A 640 9.98 10.35 7.26
N LEU A 641 10.01 10.13 5.94
CA LEU A 641 10.95 9.21 5.26
C LEU A 641 12.06 9.94 4.49
N ARG A 642 11.97 11.28 4.36
CA ARG A 642 13.02 12.09 3.74
C ARG A 642 14.29 12.02 4.59
N GLN A 643 15.43 11.88 3.93
CA GLN A 643 16.73 12.02 4.57
C GLN A 643 17.40 13.24 3.94
N SER A 644 17.84 14.19 4.76
CA SER A 644 18.68 15.28 4.28
C SER A 644 20.00 14.71 3.81
N SER A 645 20.45 15.10 2.62
CA SER A 645 21.85 14.98 2.21
C SER A 645 22.68 15.76 3.23
N ASN A 646 23.43 15.06 4.08
CA ASN A 646 24.44 15.67 4.95
C ASN A 646 25.66 16.07 4.14
#